data_AF-A0AAD4L8Y3-F1
#
_entry.id   AF-A0AAD4L8Y3-F1
#
_cell.length_a   1.000
_cell.length_b   1.000
_cell.length_c   1.000
_cell.angle_alpha   90.00
_cell.angle_beta   90.00
_cell.angle_gamma   90.00
#
_symmetry.space_group_name_H-M   'P 1'
#
loop_
_entity.id
_entity.type
_entity.pdbx_description
1 polymer ?
#
loop_
_entity_poly.entity_id
_entity_poly.type
_entity_poly.pdbx_seq_one_letter_code
_entity_poly.pdbx_strand_id
1 'polypeptide(L)'
;MQAIRLQKKYPEVTQDEMFDLISRFNALHTDVPGRVDKATVIQALQGRGESYDRARETLKHVSVDASGKVELEDWVELNVKLRSQTSSLTTKAGKVTVQGSNANVSHTINEDERREFTNHINGILDGDSDVGSRVPIPTDTMQLFDEVRDGLILCKLINDSVPDTIDMRVLNKPTQRKPLNAFQITENNNIVITSAKAIGCSVVNIGSSDIATGTEHLILGLIWQIIRRGLLAQVDIKLHPELYRLCEEGETIDDLLRLTPDQILLRWFNYHLKQAGWHRRVKNFSKDVSDGENYTVLLNQLKPDDCSRVPLQTRDLRQRAEQVLQNAANIGCRKYLTPASLVAGNPRLNLAFVANLFNTHPGLAPLDEQEAKDYGAVEDFDAEGEREARVFTLWLNSLGVDPAVFNLFENLRDGLVLLQAFDKVYPGVVVWRRVSKPKGGPTSPIQATFNENGEEEEVDIGVTPNQSTLSKFKQVENTNYCIELGKQNGMSLVGIQGSDIVDRNKTLVLGYVWQLMRMSITKTLSSLSKSGQGRAVSDTEMLKWANATAQKGKPGGKSIRSFKDPGITTGLFFLNVLEGIKPGIVDPSLVYNVSDHGDYEERRQNAKLAISIARKMNALIFLVPEDIVDVRPRLILTFVGSLMSVAQQ
;
A
#
# COMPACT_ATOMS: atom_id res chain seq x y z
N MET A 1 19.50 27.94 40.45
CA MET A 1 20.62 27.98 39.47
C MET A 1 20.18 27.70 38.03
N GLN A 2 19.33 26.70 37.75
CA GLN A 2 18.85 26.40 36.38
C GLN A 2 18.07 27.55 35.72
N ALA A 3 17.16 28.23 36.43
CA ALA A 3 16.39 29.36 35.89
C ALA A 3 17.30 30.50 35.38
N ILE A 4 18.34 30.85 36.13
CA ILE A 4 19.31 31.89 35.74
C ILE A 4 20.12 31.47 34.51
N ARG A 5 20.44 30.18 34.37
CA ARG A 5 21.15 29.65 33.18
C ARG A 5 20.25 29.68 31.94
N LEU A 6 18.99 29.26 32.05
CA LEU A 6 18.03 29.30 30.95
C LEU A 6 17.70 30.74 30.53
N GLN A 7 17.56 31.66 31.49
CA GLN A 7 17.34 33.08 31.21
C GLN A 7 18.51 33.73 30.46
N LYS A 8 19.76 33.31 30.72
CA LYS A 8 20.92 33.76 29.91
C LYS A 8 20.86 33.27 28.46
N LYS A 9 20.24 32.11 28.22
CA LYS A 9 20.11 31.51 26.88
C LYS A 9 18.91 32.09 26.11
N TYR A 10 17.82 32.41 26.81
CA TYR A 10 16.59 33.00 26.27
C TYR A 10 16.29 34.33 26.98
N PRO A 11 17.05 35.41 26.68
CA PRO A 11 16.94 36.70 27.36
C PRO A 11 15.59 37.40 27.17
N GLU A 12 14.82 37.00 26.15
CA GLU A 12 13.46 37.45 25.85
C GLU A 12 12.39 36.94 26.84
N VAL A 13 12.72 35.98 27.70
CA VAL A 13 11.81 35.45 28.73
C VAL A 13 12.12 36.11 30.08
N THR A 14 11.13 36.75 30.69
CA THR A 14 11.31 37.38 32.00
C THR A 14 11.56 36.35 33.10
N GLN A 15 12.13 36.79 34.23
CA GLN A 15 12.48 35.87 35.32
C GLN A 15 11.26 35.17 35.91
N ASP A 16 10.15 35.89 36.09
CA ASP A 16 8.90 35.34 36.62
C ASP A 16 8.27 34.34 35.64
N GLU A 17 8.30 34.63 34.34
CA GLU A 17 7.84 33.71 33.30
C GLU A 17 8.69 32.44 33.22
N MET A 18 10.00 32.54 33.43
CA MET A 18 10.89 31.38 33.46
C MET A 18 10.55 30.46 34.64
N PHE A 19 10.29 31.03 35.83
CA PHE A 19 9.85 30.23 36.99
C PHE A 19 8.51 29.55 36.75
N ASP A 20 7.56 30.26 36.12
CA ASP A 20 6.26 29.72 35.73
C ASP A 20 6.40 28.58 34.70
N LEU A 21 7.25 28.71 33.68
CA LEU A 21 7.54 27.65 32.71
C LEU A 21 8.17 26.41 33.37
N ILE A 22 9.11 26.60 34.29
CA ILE A 22 9.75 25.50 35.04
C ILE A 22 8.73 24.81 35.94
N SER A 23 7.93 25.59 36.67
CA SER A 23 6.90 25.04 37.56
C SER A 23 5.89 24.19 36.79
N ARG A 24 5.48 24.65 35.60
CA ARG A 24 4.59 23.88 34.73
C ARG A 24 5.21 22.62 34.19
N PHE A 25 6.46 22.66 33.72
CA PHE A 25 7.15 21.48 33.22
C PHE A 25 7.25 20.40 34.30
N ASN A 26 7.56 20.80 35.54
CA ASN A 26 7.63 19.89 36.68
C ASN A 26 6.27 19.33 37.12
N ALA A 27 5.16 19.96 36.72
CA ALA A 27 3.81 19.48 36.99
C ALA A 27 3.31 18.46 35.94
N LEU A 28 4.03 18.28 34.83
CA LEU A 28 3.66 17.30 33.81
C LEU A 28 3.92 15.88 34.29
N HIS A 29 2.96 14.99 34.03
CA HIS A 29 3.11 13.58 34.33
C HIS A 29 4.23 12.98 33.48
N THR A 30 5.17 12.27 34.12
CA THR A 30 6.23 11.54 33.44
C THR A 30 6.64 10.29 34.21
N ASP A 31 6.99 9.25 33.47
CA ASP A 31 7.58 8.02 34.00
C ASP A 31 9.06 8.22 34.40
N VAL A 32 9.74 9.23 33.84
CA VAL A 32 11.15 9.54 34.10
C VAL A 32 11.28 11.02 34.50
N PRO A 33 11.68 11.32 35.76
CA PRO A 33 11.82 12.69 36.22
C PRO A 33 12.67 13.56 35.28
N GLY A 34 12.10 14.68 34.82
CA GLY A 34 12.78 15.63 33.95
C GLY A 34 12.69 15.36 32.44
N ARG A 35 12.04 14.28 32.00
CA ARG A 35 11.86 13.94 30.58
C ARG A 35 10.41 13.64 30.27
N VAL A 36 9.74 14.43 29.44
CA VAL A 36 8.29 14.31 29.19
C VAL A 36 8.03 13.85 27.75
N ASP A 37 7.01 13.01 27.54
CA ASP A 37 6.64 12.57 26.19
C ASP A 37 5.99 13.71 25.37
N LYS A 38 6.24 13.74 24.06
CA LYS A 38 5.71 14.78 23.15
C LYS A 38 4.18 14.90 23.22
N ALA A 39 3.47 13.77 23.35
CA ALA A 39 2.02 13.76 23.47
C ALA A 39 1.55 14.54 24.71
N THR A 40 2.17 14.31 25.87
CA THR A 40 1.86 15.02 27.12
C THR A 40 2.17 16.52 27.01
N VAL A 41 3.25 16.88 26.32
CA VAL A 41 3.62 18.29 26.06
C VAL A 41 2.56 18.98 25.20
N ILE A 42 2.10 18.34 24.12
CA ILE A 42 1.07 18.90 23.25
C ILE A 42 -0.26 19.03 24.00
N GLN A 43 -0.67 18.01 24.77
CA GLN A 43 -1.88 18.07 25.59
C GLN A 43 -1.84 19.23 26.61
N ALA A 44 -0.68 19.45 27.25
CA ALA A 44 -0.51 20.56 28.18
C ALA A 44 -0.61 21.94 27.50
N LEU A 45 -0.14 22.06 26.25
CA LEU A 45 -0.30 23.28 25.44
C LEU A 45 -1.74 23.48 24.97
N GLN A 46 -2.44 22.41 24.58
CA GLN A 46 -3.86 22.45 24.22
C GLN A 46 -4.74 22.94 25.38
N GLY A 47 -4.45 22.51 26.61
CA GLY A 47 -5.12 23.02 27.82
C GLY A 47 -4.97 24.53 28.03
N ARG A 48 -4.05 25.19 27.30
CA ARG A 48 -3.82 26.65 27.34
C ARG A 48 -4.37 27.38 26.11
N GLY A 49 -5.07 26.68 25.22
CA GLY A 49 -5.67 27.24 24.01
C GLY A 49 -4.77 27.21 22.77
N GLU A 50 -3.59 26.57 22.83
CA GLU A 50 -2.78 26.34 21.63
C GLU A 50 -3.37 25.22 20.78
N SER A 51 -3.34 25.37 19.45
CA SER A 51 -3.80 24.30 18.56
C SER A 51 -2.80 23.14 18.53
N TYR A 52 -3.32 21.91 18.40
CA TYR A 52 -2.50 20.71 18.28
C TYR A 52 -1.45 20.85 17.17
N ASP A 53 -1.89 21.29 16.00
CA ASP A 53 -1.06 21.37 14.80
C ASP A 53 0.07 22.41 14.94
N ARG A 54 -0.22 23.55 15.57
CA ARG A 54 0.79 24.58 15.81
C ARG A 54 1.85 24.12 16.82
N ALA A 55 1.41 23.49 17.91
CA ALA A 55 2.31 22.91 18.90
C ALA A 55 3.19 21.81 18.28
N ARG A 56 2.58 20.92 17.49
CA ARG A 56 3.27 19.84 16.77
C ARG A 56 4.29 20.36 15.76
N GLU A 57 3.93 21.34 14.95
CA GLU A 57 4.84 21.90 13.94
C GLU A 57 6.01 22.64 14.60
N THR A 58 5.74 23.41 15.65
CA THR A 58 6.79 24.14 16.38
C THR A 58 7.78 23.15 17.03
N LEU A 59 7.29 22.02 17.55
CA LEU A 59 8.11 20.95 18.12
C LEU A 59 9.09 20.32 17.12
N LYS A 60 8.82 20.35 15.81
CA LYS A 60 9.77 19.87 14.80
C LYS A 60 11.04 20.72 14.73
N HIS A 61 10.93 22.00 15.11
CA HIS A 61 12.04 22.93 15.12
C HIS A 61 12.78 22.99 16.46
N VAL A 62 12.36 22.23 17.48
CA VAL A 62 13.02 22.16 18.79
C VAL A 62 13.98 20.97 18.78
N SER A 63 15.16 21.14 19.35
CA SER A 63 16.23 20.12 19.36
C SER A 63 15.97 19.04 20.41
N VAL A 64 14.92 18.25 20.22
CA VAL A 64 14.61 17.12 21.10
C VAL A 64 15.67 16.03 20.92
N ASP A 65 16.12 15.42 22.03
CA ASP A 65 17.13 14.36 21.99
C ASP A 65 16.66 13.11 21.20
N ALA A 66 17.59 12.19 20.91
CA ALA A 66 17.29 10.97 20.16
C ALA A 66 16.26 10.04 20.84
N SER A 67 15.93 10.26 22.13
CA SER A 67 14.88 9.53 22.82
C SER A 67 13.48 10.04 22.47
N GLY A 68 13.39 11.20 21.82
CA GLY A 68 12.13 11.84 21.45
C GLY A 68 11.36 12.42 22.63
N LYS A 69 11.95 12.43 23.84
CA LYS A 69 11.38 13.04 25.04
C LYS A 69 11.86 14.49 25.17
N VAL A 70 10.94 15.36 25.58
CA VAL A 70 11.15 16.78 25.77
C VAL A 70 11.75 17.03 27.16
N GLU A 71 12.92 17.64 27.21
CA GLU A 71 13.54 18.11 28.45
C GLU A 71 13.13 19.55 28.78
N LEU A 72 13.50 20.03 29.97
CA LEU A 72 13.14 21.39 30.42
C LEU A 72 13.65 22.48 29.47
N GLU A 73 14.85 22.31 28.91
CA GLU A 73 15.42 23.27 27.95
C GLU A 73 14.62 23.31 26.64
N ASP A 74 14.22 22.14 26.14
CA ASP A 74 13.37 21.99 24.95
C ASP A 74 11.99 22.60 25.17
N TRP A 75 11.41 22.41 26.36
CA TRP A 75 10.13 23.00 26.75
C TRP A 75 10.17 24.53 26.75
N VAL A 76 11.25 25.12 27.25
CA VAL A 76 11.45 26.57 27.23
C VAL A 76 11.62 27.06 25.80
N GLU A 77 12.45 26.40 24.99
CA GLU A 77 12.64 26.74 23.57
C GLU A 77 11.32 26.67 22.79
N LEU A 78 10.50 25.64 23.04
CA LEU A 78 9.19 25.47 22.43
C LEU A 78 8.27 26.66 22.74
N ASN A 79 8.16 27.05 24.02
CA ASN A 79 7.30 28.16 24.43
C ASN A 79 7.80 29.52 23.87
N VAL A 80 9.13 29.70 23.75
CA VAL A 80 9.72 30.88 23.09
C VAL A 80 9.38 30.91 21.60
N LYS A 81 9.52 29.76 20.91
CA LYS A 81 9.18 29.65 19.48
C LYS A 81 7.69 29.83 19.22
N LEU A 82 6.81 29.33 20.09
CA LEU A 82 5.36 29.58 20.01
C LEU A 82 5.00 31.06 20.18
N ARG A 83 5.80 31.84 20.93
CA ARG A 83 5.59 33.30 21.07
C ARG A 83 6.12 34.09 19.87
N SER A 84 7.26 33.67 19.31
CA SER A 84 7.96 34.39 18.24
C SER A 84 7.53 33.99 16.83
N GLN A 85 7.15 32.73 16.61
CA GLN A 85 6.66 32.25 15.33
C GLN A 85 5.13 32.43 15.24
N THR A 86 4.71 33.31 14.32
CA THR A 86 3.37 33.33 13.72
C THR A 86 3.21 32.24 12.65
N SER A 87 3.94 31.11 12.77
CA SER A 87 3.90 29.95 11.86
C SER A 87 2.53 29.25 11.95
N SER A 88 1.52 29.91 11.38
CA SER A 88 0.33 29.23 10.93
C SER A 88 0.71 28.38 9.72
N LEU A 89 0.32 27.10 9.75
CA LEU A 89 0.32 26.26 8.56
C LEU A 89 -0.38 27.03 7.43
N THR A 90 0.28 27.21 6.29
CA THR A 90 -0.31 27.95 5.19
C THR A 90 -1.38 27.09 4.51
N THR A 91 -2.64 27.46 4.74
CA THR A 91 -3.81 26.81 4.14
C THR A 91 -4.25 27.59 2.90
N LYS A 92 -4.31 26.95 1.74
CA LYS A 92 -4.89 27.53 0.52
C LYS A 92 -5.85 26.53 -0.11
N ALA A 93 -7.14 26.90 -0.24
CA ALA A 93 -8.16 26.06 -0.88
C ALA A 93 -8.26 24.61 -0.32
N GLY A 94 -8.26 24.43 1.01
CA GLY A 94 -8.37 23.11 1.65
C GLY A 94 -7.10 22.25 1.58
N LYS A 95 -5.99 22.85 1.15
CA LYS A 95 -4.68 22.24 1.06
C LYS A 95 -3.73 22.87 2.10
N VAL A 96 -3.15 22.06 2.97
CA VAL A 96 -2.17 22.46 4.01
C VAL A 96 -0.76 22.24 3.50
N THR A 97 0.10 23.25 3.55
CA THR A 97 1.52 23.10 3.21
C THR A 97 2.35 22.76 4.44
N VAL A 98 3.12 21.68 4.38
CA VAL A 98 4.03 21.20 5.43
C VAL A 98 5.48 21.25 4.94
N GLN A 99 6.42 21.67 5.78
CA GLN A 99 7.84 21.63 5.44
C GLN A 99 8.38 20.20 5.50
N GLY A 100 9.14 19.83 4.47
CA GLY A 100 9.89 18.57 4.43
C GLY A 100 11.16 18.62 5.28
N SER A 101 11.89 17.51 5.31
CA SER A 101 13.12 17.36 6.11
C SER A 101 14.23 18.34 5.71
N ASN A 102 14.16 18.93 4.50
CA ASN A 102 15.03 20.00 4.04
C ASN A 102 14.23 21.32 3.98
N ALA A 103 14.81 22.42 4.49
CA ALA A 103 14.15 23.72 4.58
C ALA A 103 13.61 24.30 3.25
N ASN A 104 14.05 23.77 2.10
CA ASN A 104 13.63 24.20 0.76
C ASN A 104 12.53 23.33 0.13
N VAL A 105 12.08 22.25 0.79
CA VAL A 105 11.06 21.35 0.23
C VAL A 105 9.78 21.50 1.05
N SER A 106 8.66 21.73 0.37
CA SER A 106 7.34 21.80 0.98
C SER A 106 6.38 20.85 0.28
N HIS A 107 5.55 20.15 1.04
CA HIS A 107 4.53 19.23 0.52
C HIS A 107 3.14 19.70 0.92
N THR A 108 2.16 19.39 0.08
CA THR A 108 0.78 19.80 0.29
C THR A 108 -0.10 18.61 0.66
N ILE A 109 -0.95 18.78 1.66
CA ILE A 109 -1.90 17.77 2.16
C ILE A 109 -3.32 18.24 1.90
N ASN A 110 -4.16 17.39 1.30
CA ASN A 110 -5.59 17.67 1.18
C ASN A 110 -6.30 17.41 2.53
N GLU A 111 -6.95 18.43 3.09
CA GLU A 111 -7.62 18.33 4.40
C GLU A 111 -8.84 17.42 4.37
N ASP A 112 -9.60 17.41 3.27
CA ASP A 112 -10.76 16.54 3.13
C ASP A 112 -10.32 15.07 3.06
N GLU A 113 -9.24 14.77 2.33
CA GLU A 113 -8.66 13.42 2.31
C GLU A 113 -8.19 12.98 3.70
N ARG A 114 -7.41 13.83 4.39
CA ARG A 114 -6.96 13.54 5.75
C ARG A 114 -8.15 13.26 6.68
N ARG A 115 -9.17 14.11 6.64
CA ARG A 115 -10.38 13.98 7.47
C ARG A 115 -11.11 12.66 7.19
N GLU A 116 -11.38 12.38 5.92
CA GLU A 116 -12.21 11.23 5.52
C GLU A 116 -11.47 9.90 5.66
N PHE A 117 -10.15 9.88 5.44
CA PHE A 117 -9.34 8.69 5.75
C PHE A 117 -9.23 8.48 7.27
N THR A 118 -9.13 9.54 8.07
CA THR A 118 -9.17 9.43 9.55
C THR A 118 -10.52 8.89 10.01
N ASN A 119 -11.62 9.40 9.47
CA ASN A 119 -12.98 8.90 9.75
C ASN A 119 -13.10 7.40 9.44
N HIS A 120 -12.58 6.97 8.28
CA HIS A 120 -12.58 5.57 7.90
C HIS A 120 -11.77 4.69 8.86
N ILE A 121 -10.55 5.12 9.22
CA ILE A 121 -9.70 4.42 10.21
C ILE A 121 -10.42 4.31 11.56
N ASN A 122 -11.04 5.39 12.04
CA ASN A 122 -11.80 5.37 13.29
C ASN A 122 -12.95 4.36 13.25
N GLY A 123 -13.65 4.25 12.11
CA GLY A 123 -14.74 3.29 11.94
C GLY A 123 -14.28 1.83 11.93
N ILE A 124 -13.12 1.53 11.34
CA ILE A 124 -12.56 0.16 11.29
C ILE A 124 -12.02 -0.26 12.65
N LEU A 125 -11.37 0.66 13.37
CA LEU A 125 -10.66 0.37 14.60
C LEU A 125 -11.51 0.58 15.87
N ASP A 126 -12.81 0.80 15.70
CA ASP A 126 -13.73 0.91 16.83
C ASP A 126 -13.73 -0.38 17.66
N GLY A 127 -13.46 -0.24 18.96
CA GLY A 127 -13.35 -1.37 19.88
C GLY A 127 -12.11 -2.27 19.71
N ASP A 128 -11.11 -1.88 18.92
CA ASP A 128 -9.91 -2.71 18.74
C ASP A 128 -9.10 -2.88 20.05
N SER A 129 -8.69 -4.11 20.34
CA SER A 129 -8.02 -4.44 21.61
C SER A 129 -6.60 -3.87 21.76
N ASP A 130 -5.90 -3.61 20.65
CA ASP A 130 -4.50 -3.17 20.67
C ASP A 130 -4.36 -1.65 20.55
N VAL A 131 -5.25 -1.01 19.78
CA VAL A 131 -5.18 0.44 19.50
C VAL A 131 -6.44 1.22 19.88
N GLY A 132 -7.44 0.57 20.48
CA GLY A 132 -8.70 1.22 20.87
C GLY A 132 -8.52 2.40 21.83
N SER A 133 -7.47 2.45 22.64
CA SER A 133 -7.17 3.61 23.50
C SER A 133 -6.76 4.87 22.74
N ARG A 134 -6.51 4.78 21.43
CA ARG A 134 -6.12 5.88 20.53
C ARG A 134 -7.28 6.38 19.67
N VAL A 135 -8.38 5.64 19.65
CA VAL A 135 -9.54 5.87 18.78
C VAL A 135 -10.70 6.40 19.64
N PRO A 136 -11.49 7.40 19.17
CA PRO A 136 -11.38 8.06 17.87
C PRO A 136 -10.24 9.10 17.81
N ILE A 137 -9.46 9.04 16.73
CA ILE A 137 -8.47 10.06 16.37
C ILE A 137 -9.22 11.31 15.89
N PRO A 138 -8.88 12.53 16.36
CA PRO A 138 -9.48 13.77 15.89
C PRO A 138 -9.30 13.96 14.37
N THR A 139 -10.38 14.29 13.67
CA THR A 139 -10.41 14.32 12.20
C THR A 139 -10.06 15.68 11.61
N ASP A 140 -9.86 16.68 12.47
CA ASP A 140 -9.52 18.06 12.15
C ASP A 140 -8.06 18.42 12.50
N THR A 141 -7.26 17.48 13.00
CA THR A 141 -5.85 17.71 13.37
C THR A 141 -4.88 16.76 12.65
N MET A 142 -3.58 17.09 12.67
CA MET A 142 -2.49 16.26 12.17
C MET A 142 -2.17 15.06 13.08
N GLN A 143 -2.96 14.81 14.13
CA GLN A 143 -2.72 13.74 15.11
C GLN A 143 -2.68 12.34 14.47
N LEU A 144 -3.42 12.12 13.38
CA LEU A 144 -3.34 10.89 12.58
C LEU A 144 -1.88 10.47 12.33
N PHE A 145 -1.02 11.42 11.95
CA PHE A 145 0.36 11.14 11.57
C PHE A 145 1.26 10.76 12.73
N ASP A 146 0.86 11.07 13.97
CA ASP A 146 1.56 10.65 15.18
C ASP A 146 1.09 9.27 15.66
N GLU A 147 -0.21 8.99 15.57
CA GLU A 147 -0.80 7.72 16.04
C GLU A 147 -0.37 6.51 15.20
N VAL A 148 0.03 6.73 13.95
CA VAL A 148 0.44 5.67 13.00
C VAL A 148 1.93 5.35 13.02
N ARG A 149 2.75 6.11 13.75
CA ARG A 149 4.23 6.04 13.67
C ARG A 149 4.82 4.69 14.07
N ASP A 150 4.11 3.95 14.92
CA ASP A 150 4.53 2.63 15.39
C ASP A 150 4.08 1.46 14.49
N GLY A 151 3.38 1.78 13.39
CA GLY A 151 2.94 0.84 12.37
C GLY A 151 1.71 0.02 12.74
N LEU A 152 1.19 0.07 13.97
CA LEU A 152 0.08 -0.80 14.39
C LEU A 152 -1.23 -0.49 13.65
N ILE A 153 -1.59 0.78 13.57
CA ILE A 153 -2.79 1.24 12.85
C ILE A 153 -2.69 0.88 11.37
N LEU A 154 -1.53 1.11 10.73
CA LEU A 154 -1.33 0.80 9.32
C LEU A 154 -1.36 -0.72 9.05
N CYS A 155 -0.79 -1.54 9.93
CA CYS A 155 -0.89 -3.00 9.83
C CYS A 155 -2.35 -3.48 9.93
N LYS A 156 -3.15 -2.90 10.83
CA LYS A 156 -4.57 -3.24 10.95
C LYS A 156 -5.36 -2.78 9.73
N LEU A 157 -5.11 -1.58 9.24
CA LEU A 157 -5.72 -1.07 8.00
C LEU A 157 -5.40 -1.97 6.79
N ILE A 158 -4.17 -2.50 6.70
CA ILE A 158 -3.79 -3.47 5.65
C ILE A 158 -4.64 -4.74 5.75
N ASN A 159 -4.85 -5.28 6.96
CA ASN A 159 -5.66 -6.48 7.16
C ASN A 159 -7.17 -6.23 6.97
N ASP A 160 -7.66 -5.02 7.21
CA ASP A 160 -9.04 -4.67 6.86
C ASP A 160 -9.23 -4.65 5.33
N SER A 161 -8.32 -3.97 4.61
CA SER A 161 -8.36 -3.90 3.15
C SER A 161 -8.14 -5.25 2.47
N VAL A 162 -7.20 -6.06 2.97
CA VAL A 162 -6.90 -7.39 2.46
C VAL A 162 -6.72 -8.34 3.66
N PRO A 163 -7.79 -9.05 4.05
CA PRO A 163 -7.76 -10.00 5.16
C PRO A 163 -6.62 -11.00 5.06
N ASP A 164 -6.11 -11.42 6.22
CA ASP A 164 -5.02 -12.39 6.34
C ASP A 164 -3.65 -11.99 5.76
N THR A 165 -3.44 -10.73 5.36
CA THR A 165 -2.14 -10.29 4.83
C THR A 165 -1.01 -10.36 5.87
N ILE A 166 -1.31 -9.98 7.12
CA ILE A 166 -0.36 -9.89 8.23
C ILE A 166 -0.86 -10.75 9.40
N ASP A 167 0.02 -11.56 9.98
CA ASP A 167 -0.22 -12.20 11.27
C ASP A 167 -0.02 -11.17 12.40
N MET A 168 -1.11 -10.71 13.01
CA MET A 168 -1.07 -9.68 14.05
C MET A 168 -0.28 -10.09 15.31
N ARG A 169 0.02 -11.38 15.47
CA ARG A 169 0.79 -11.91 16.61
C ARG A 169 2.28 -11.58 16.51
N VAL A 170 2.80 -11.27 15.31
CA VAL A 170 4.23 -10.92 15.14
C VAL A 170 4.54 -9.46 15.48
N LEU A 171 3.50 -8.62 15.58
CA LEU A 171 3.66 -7.19 15.81
C LEU A 171 4.15 -6.92 17.22
N ASN A 172 5.07 -5.99 17.35
CA ASN A 172 5.48 -5.47 18.64
C ASN A 172 4.35 -4.57 19.16
N LYS A 173 3.76 -4.93 20.31
CA LYS A 173 2.67 -4.17 20.94
C LYS A 173 3.17 -3.46 22.21
N PRO A 174 2.82 -2.18 22.43
CA PRO A 174 3.18 -1.50 23.66
C PRO A 174 2.42 -2.10 24.85
N THR A 175 2.98 -1.97 26.04
CA THR A 175 2.27 -2.25 27.29
C THR A 175 2.20 -0.97 28.11
N GLN A 176 1.26 -0.88 29.06
CA GLN A 176 1.10 0.32 29.91
C GLN A 176 2.40 0.76 30.61
N ARG A 177 3.33 -0.18 30.85
CA ARG A 177 4.61 0.09 31.52
C ARG A 177 5.80 0.23 30.57
N LYS A 178 5.64 -0.14 29.30
CA LYS A 178 6.74 -0.23 28.35
C LYS A 178 6.27 0.18 26.96
N PRO A 179 6.53 1.44 26.53
CA PRO A 179 6.32 1.84 25.15
C PRO A 179 7.29 1.10 24.23
N LEU A 180 6.98 1.11 22.92
CA LEU A 180 7.86 0.52 21.93
C LEU A 180 9.14 1.34 21.79
N ASN A 181 10.27 0.65 21.69
CA ASN A 181 11.53 1.30 21.36
C ASN A 181 11.66 1.51 19.83
N ALA A 182 12.63 2.33 19.41
CA ALA A 182 12.85 2.67 18.01
C ALA A 182 13.07 1.44 17.11
N PHE A 183 13.72 0.40 17.62
CA PHE A 183 13.94 -0.85 16.89
C PHE A 183 12.63 -1.61 16.65
N GLN A 184 11.79 -1.73 17.68
CA GLN A 184 10.48 -2.37 17.58
C GLN A 184 9.53 -1.63 16.64
N ILE A 185 9.57 -0.30 16.65
CA ILE A 185 8.84 0.56 15.71
C ILE A 185 9.32 0.30 14.27
N THR A 186 10.64 0.25 14.07
CA THR A 186 11.22 -0.04 12.75
C THR A 186 10.80 -1.42 12.25
N GLU A 187 10.81 -2.44 13.11
CA GLU A 187 10.33 -3.79 12.77
C GLU A 187 8.86 -3.81 12.36
N ASN A 188 7.98 -3.12 13.09
CA ASN A 188 6.56 -3.00 12.70
C ASN A 188 6.43 -2.27 11.36
N ASN A 189 7.15 -1.17 11.16
CA ASN A 189 7.07 -0.39 9.92
C ASN A 189 7.66 -1.14 8.71
N ASN A 190 8.64 -2.03 8.91
CA ASN A 190 9.09 -2.95 7.86
C ASN A 190 7.95 -3.88 7.41
N ILE A 191 7.13 -4.39 8.35
CA ILE A 191 5.95 -5.19 8.03
C ILE A 191 4.94 -4.37 7.23
N VAL A 192 4.68 -3.11 7.63
CA VAL A 192 3.79 -2.20 6.89
C VAL A 192 4.24 -2.06 5.43
N ILE A 193 5.51 -1.68 5.20
CA ILE A 193 6.04 -1.44 3.86
C ILE A 193 6.02 -2.70 3.00
N THR A 194 6.53 -3.82 3.53
CA THR A 194 6.63 -5.07 2.77
C THR A 194 5.26 -5.70 2.50
N SER A 195 4.31 -5.57 3.44
CA SER A 195 2.94 -6.04 3.24
C SER A 195 2.16 -5.14 2.28
N ALA A 196 2.36 -3.82 2.34
CA ALA A 196 1.81 -2.89 1.36
C ALA A 196 2.28 -3.23 -0.06
N LYS A 197 3.58 -3.53 -0.27
CA LYS A 197 4.09 -4.03 -1.57
C LYS A 197 3.38 -5.32 -1.99
N ALA A 198 3.21 -6.26 -1.07
CA ALA A 198 2.61 -7.56 -1.35
C ALA A 198 1.13 -7.49 -1.74
N ILE A 199 0.39 -6.47 -1.30
CA ILE A 199 -1.00 -6.23 -1.72
C ILE A 199 -1.11 -5.33 -2.96
N GLY A 200 0.02 -4.88 -3.51
CA GLY A 200 0.08 -4.09 -4.75
C GLY A 200 0.13 -2.57 -4.57
N CYS A 201 0.40 -2.07 -3.37
CA CYS A 201 0.67 -0.64 -3.17
C CYS A 201 2.05 -0.26 -3.73
N SER A 202 2.12 0.91 -4.36
CA SER A 202 3.36 1.54 -4.79
C SER A 202 4.00 2.28 -3.61
N VAL A 203 5.03 1.68 -3.04
CA VAL A 203 5.77 2.22 -1.88
C VAL A 203 7.27 2.41 -2.20
N VAL A 204 7.58 2.81 -3.43
CA VAL A 204 8.96 3.05 -3.89
C VAL A 204 9.58 4.24 -3.15
N ASN A 205 8.76 5.24 -2.80
CA ASN A 205 9.21 6.51 -2.22
C ASN A 205 9.00 6.62 -0.71
N ILE A 206 8.66 5.53 -0.02
CA ILE A 206 8.41 5.53 1.43
C ILE A 206 9.10 4.33 2.10
N GLY A 207 9.86 4.60 3.16
CA GLY A 207 10.53 3.62 3.99
C GLY A 207 9.99 3.57 5.42
N SER A 208 10.51 2.63 6.22
CA SER A 208 10.12 2.48 7.62
C SER A 208 10.49 3.69 8.49
N SER A 209 11.55 4.41 8.12
CA SER A 209 11.94 5.68 8.74
C SER A 209 10.92 6.78 8.53
N ASP A 210 10.36 6.92 7.33
CA ASP A 210 9.38 7.97 7.01
C ASP A 210 8.10 7.82 7.83
N ILE A 211 7.66 6.56 8.04
CA ILE A 211 6.55 6.24 8.93
C ILE A 211 6.92 6.57 10.38
N ALA A 212 8.11 6.14 10.83
CA ALA A 212 8.56 6.36 12.20
C ALA A 212 8.75 7.86 12.53
N THR A 213 9.06 8.70 11.55
CA THR A 213 9.18 10.16 11.71
C THR A 213 7.86 10.90 11.53
N GLY A 214 6.83 10.26 10.97
CA GLY A 214 5.53 10.88 10.76
C GLY A 214 5.46 11.76 9.51
N THR A 215 6.17 11.40 8.42
CA THR A 215 6.19 12.16 7.17
C THR A 215 4.80 12.17 6.51
N GLU A 216 4.09 13.28 6.61
CA GLU A 216 2.64 13.33 6.50
C GLU A 216 2.12 12.97 5.10
N HIS A 217 2.72 13.57 4.06
CA HIS A 217 2.29 13.35 2.67
C HIS A 217 2.52 11.90 2.22
N LEU A 218 3.64 11.28 2.60
CA LEU A 218 3.93 9.87 2.29
C LEU A 218 2.97 8.93 3.01
N ILE A 219 2.71 9.19 4.30
CA ILE A 219 1.77 8.39 5.09
C ILE A 219 0.35 8.51 4.54
N LEU A 220 -0.11 9.72 4.22
CA LEU A 220 -1.45 9.92 3.66
C LEU A 220 -1.61 9.22 2.31
N GLY A 221 -0.59 9.32 1.44
CA GLY A 221 -0.56 8.60 0.17
C GLY A 221 -0.56 7.08 0.35
N LEU A 222 0.14 6.54 1.37
CA LEU A 222 0.11 5.12 1.72
C LEU A 222 -1.28 4.69 2.21
N ILE A 223 -1.90 5.45 3.11
CA ILE A 223 -3.25 5.19 3.63
C ILE A 223 -4.24 5.13 2.47
N TRP A 224 -4.22 6.11 1.56
CA TRP A 224 -5.07 6.09 0.36
C TRP A 224 -4.89 4.82 -0.46
N GLN A 225 -3.65 4.42 -0.74
CA GLN A 225 -3.38 3.22 -1.54
C GLN A 225 -3.91 1.94 -0.88
N ILE A 226 -3.79 1.83 0.45
CA ILE A 226 -4.33 0.69 1.21
C ILE A 226 -5.87 0.69 1.15
N ILE A 227 -6.52 1.83 1.41
CA ILE A 227 -7.99 1.96 1.34
C ILE A 227 -8.50 1.64 -0.07
N ARG A 228 -7.88 2.24 -1.09
CA ARG A 228 -8.21 1.99 -2.51
C ARG A 228 -8.11 0.50 -2.83
N ARG A 229 -7.10 -0.20 -2.31
CA ARG A 229 -6.95 -1.64 -2.56
C ARG A 229 -8.13 -2.44 -2.00
N GLY A 230 -8.57 -2.16 -0.77
CA GLY A 230 -9.70 -2.84 -0.16
C GLY A 230 -11.02 -2.56 -0.88
N LEU A 231 -11.26 -1.29 -1.22
CA LEU A 231 -12.47 -0.87 -1.94
C LEU A 231 -12.60 -1.53 -3.32
N LEU A 232 -11.49 -1.61 -4.07
CA LEU A 232 -11.47 -2.14 -5.42
C LEU A 232 -11.32 -3.67 -5.50
N ALA A 233 -10.87 -4.33 -4.43
CA ALA A 233 -10.76 -5.79 -4.39
C ALA A 233 -12.13 -6.49 -4.47
N GLN A 234 -13.20 -5.80 -4.06
CA GLN A 234 -14.57 -6.29 -4.18
C GLN A 234 -15.14 -6.17 -5.59
N VAL A 235 -14.51 -5.36 -6.46
CA VAL A 235 -14.94 -5.18 -7.86
C VAL A 235 -14.26 -6.24 -8.73
N ASP A 236 -14.66 -7.50 -8.52
CA ASP A 236 -14.12 -8.67 -9.21
C ASP A 236 -15.25 -9.56 -9.74
N ILE A 237 -15.12 -10.05 -10.97
CA ILE A 237 -16.15 -10.89 -11.61
C ILE A 237 -16.33 -12.25 -10.92
N LYS A 238 -15.30 -12.74 -10.20
CA LYS A 238 -15.41 -13.97 -9.41
C LYS A 238 -16.34 -13.78 -8.21
N LEU A 239 -16.39 -12.55 -7.67
CA LEU A 239 -17.29 -12.17 -6.58
C LEU A 239 -18.67 -11.74 -7.12
N HIS A 240 -18.67 -11.07 -8.27
CA HIS A 240 -19.86 -10.54 -8.94
C HIS A 240 -19.95 -11.03 -10.40
N PRO A 241 -20.40 -12.28 -10.64
CA PRO A 241 -20.59 -12.80 -12.00
C PRO A 241 -21.51 -11.93 -12.86
N GLU A 242 -22.46 -11.23 -12.23
CA GLU A 242 -23.37 -10.28 -12.85
C GLU A 242 -22.67 -9.08 -13.53
N LEU A 243 -21.39 -8.82 -13.24
CA LEU A 243 -20.57 -7.86 -13.98
C LEU A 243 -20.54 -8.14 -15.49
N TYR A 244 -20.83 -9.37 -15.92
CA TYR A 244 -21.04 -9.70 -17.33
C TYR A 244 -22.00 -8.75 -18.06
N ARG A 245 -23.01 -8.20 -17.37
CA ARG A 245 -23.98 -7.24 -17.94
C ARG A 245 -23.36 -5.90 -18.35
N LEU A 246 -22.11 -5.64 -17.97
CA LEU A 246 -21.35 -4.43 -18.33
C LEU A 246 -20.60 -4.54 -19.67
N CYS A 247 -20.66 -5.68 -20.35
CA CYS A 247 -20.07 -5.82 -21.69
C CYS A 247 -20.79 -4.89 -22.69
N GLU A 248 -20.02 -4.15 -23.49
CA GLU A 248 -20.57 -3.37 -24.60
C GLU A 248 -20.86 -4.28 -25.82
N GLU A 249 -21.61 -3.78 -26.81
CA GLU A 249 -21.96 -4.56 -28.01
C GLU A 249 -20.71 -5.03 -28.75
N GLY A 250 -20.58 -6.35 -28.90
CA GLY A 250 -19.44 -7.00 -29.57
C GLY A 250 -18.24 -7.27 -28.68
N GLU A 251 -18.29 -6.97 -27.39
CA GLU A 251 -17.25 -7.33 -26.43
C GLU A 251 -17.47 -8.73 -25.83
N THR A 252 -16.36 -9.40 -25.51
CA THR A 252 -16.36 -10.67 -24.79
C THR A 252 -16.09 -10.47 -23.29
N ILE A 253 -16.35 -11.50 -22.48
CA ILE A 253 -15.97 -11.52 -21.05
C ILE A 253 -14.47 -11.28 -20.87
N ASP A 254 -13.65 -11.86 -21.75
CA ASP A 254 -12.20 -11.66 -21.73
C ASP A 254 -11.80 -10.20 -21.94
N ASP A 255 -12.59 -9.42 -22.68
CA ASP A 255 -12.33 -7.98 -22.86
C ASP A 255 -12.68 -7.19 -21.60
N LEU A 256 -13.75 -7.57 -20.90
CA LEU A 256 -14.11 -6.99 -19.59
C LEU A 256 -13.06 -7.31 -18.52
N LEU A 257 -12.54 -8.55 -18.49
CA LEU A 257 -11.49 -9.02 -17.58
C LEU A 257 -10.14 -8.31 -17.76
N ARG A 258 -9.95 -7.58 -18.86
CA ARG A 258 -8.74 -6.77 -19.08
C ARG A 258 -8.81 -5.40 -18.44
N LEU A 259 -9.98 -4.98 -17.95
CA LEU A 259 -10.16 -3.68 -17.35
C LEU A 259 -9.64 -3.64 -15.91
N THR A 260 -9.21 -2.45 -15.49
CA THR A 260 -8.96 -2.19 -14.07
C THR A 260 -10.28 -2.08 -13.31
N PRO A 261 -10.29 -2.33 -11.99
CA PRO A 261 -11.48 -2.15 -11.16
C PRO A 261 -12.12 -0.75 -11.29
N ASP A 262 -11.32 0.32 -11.35
CA ASP A 262 -11.81 1.69 -11.58
C ASP A 262 -12.50 1.87 -12.95
N GLN A 263 -12.03 1.18 -14.00
CA GLN A 263 -12.69 1.16 -15.31
C GLN A 263 -14.00 0.38 -15.27
N ILE A 264 -14.06 -0.72 -14.52
CA ILE A 264 -15.29 -1.48 -14.29
C ILE A 264 -16.32 -0.59 -13.57
N LEU A 265 -15.90 0.18 -12.56
CA LEU A 265 -16.77 1.15 -11.88
C LEU A 265 -17.29 2.24 -12.83
N LEU A 266 -16.46 2.75 -13.75
CA LEU A 266 -16.93 3.70 -14.77
C LEU A 266 -17.95 3.06 -15.72
N ARG A 267 -17.76 1.80 -16.13
CA ARG A 267 -18.74 1.06 -16.93
C ARG A 267 -20.04 0.85 -16.17
N TRP A 268 -19.94 0.42 -14.92
CA TRP A 268 -21.08 0.24 -14.03
C TRP A 268 -21.89 1.52 -13.83
N PHE A 269 -21.22 2.65 -13.57
CA PHE A 269 -21.88 3.94 -13.42
C PHE A 269 -22.66 4.28 -14.69
N ASN A 270 -22.00 4.17 -15.86
CA ASN A 270 -22.61 4.51 -17.14
C ASN A 270 -23.70 3.54 -17.57
N TYR A 271 -23.61 2.26 -17.21
CA TYR A 271 -24.66 1.28 -17.41
C TYR A 271 -25.97 1.76 -16.77
N HIS A 272 -25.90 2.18 -15.49
CA HIS A 272 -27.06 2.68 -14.77
C HIS A 272 -27.56 4.03 -15.31
N LEU A 273 -26.67 4.95 -15.68
CA LEU A 273 -27.10 6.20 -16.34
C LEU A 273 -27.83 5.94 -17.67
N LYS A 274 -27.36 4.98 -18.46
CA LYS A 274 -28.02 4.57 -19.72
C LYS A 274 -29.41 3.99 -19.46
N GLN A 275 -29.54 3.10 -18.47
CA GLN A 275 -30.83 2.54 -18.06
C GLN A 275 -31.80 3.61 -17.53
N ALA A 276 -31.27 4.64 -16.88
CA ALA A 276 -32.02 5.80 -16.40
C ALA A 276 -32.46 6.78 -17.52
N GLY A 277 -32.08 6.52 -18.77
CA GLY A 277 -32.31 7.41 -19.91
C GLY A 277 -31.54 8.73 -19.83
N TRP A 278 -30.41 8.76 -19.10
CA TRP A 278 -29.64 9.98 -18.89
C TRP A 278 -28.66 10.23 -20.03
N HIS A 279 -28.56 11.49 -20.46
CA HIS A 279 -27.83 11.89 -21.66
C HIS A 279 -26.31 12.05 -21.44
N ARG A 280 -25.87 12.27 -20.21
CA ARG A 280 -24.44 12.44 -19.88
C ARG A 280 -23.78 11.09 -19.64
N ARG A 281 -22.51 10.99 -20.03
CA ARG A 281 -21.63 9.85 -19.75
C ARG A 281 -20.48 10.32 -18.86
N VAL A 282 -20.15 9.54 -17.85
CA VAL A 282 -19.03 9.78 -16.93
C VAL A 282 -17.77 9.13 -17.48
N LYS A 283 -16.69 9.89 -17.58
CA LYS A 283 -15.36 9.44 -18.02
C LYS A 283 -14.33 9.52 -16.90
N ASN A 284 -14.55 10.37 -15.89
CA ASN A 284 -13.70 10.46 -14.71
C ASN A 284 -14.52 10.66 -13.43
N PHE A 285 -13.91 10.40 -12.28
CA PHE A 285 -14.50 10.66 -10.97
C PHE A 285 -14.13 12.06 -10.42
N SER A 286 -13.88 13.03 -11.30
CA SER A 286 -13.54 14.41 -10.94
C SER A 286 -14.61 15.37 -11.46
N LYS A 287 -14.36 16.01 -12.60
CA LYS A 287 -15.22 17.02 -13.22
C LYS A 287 -16.58 16.47 -13.65
N ASP A 288 -16.64 15.21 -14.09
CA ASP A 288 -17.90 14.65 -14.60
C ASP A 288 -18.93 14.39 -13.50
N VAL A 289 -18.52 14.36 -12.23
CA VAL A 289 -19.41 14.11 -11.08
C VAL A 289 -19.54 15.30 -10.13
N SER A 290 -18.74 16.35 -10.30
CA SER A 290 -18.60 17.45 -9.34
C SER A 290 -19.83 18.36 -9.21
N ASP A 291 -20.75 18.33 -10.17
CA ASP A 291 -22.02 19.07 -10.11
C ASP A 291 -23.17 18.28 -9.45
N GLY A 292 -22.92 17.03 -9.01
CA GLY A 292 -23.88 16.18 -8.33
C GLY A 292 -25.02 15.61 -9.19
N GLU A 293 -25.14 15.96 -10.47
CA GLU A 293 -26.26 15.50 -11.31
C GLU A 293 -26.18 14.01 -11.59
N ASN A 294 -25.01 13.55 -12.02
CA ASN A 294 -24.78 12.14 -12.33
C ASN A 294 -24.98 11.26 -11.09
N TYR A 295 -24.58 11.72 -9.90
CA TYR A 295 -24.87 11.00 -8.65
C TYR A 295 -26.35 10.99 -8.31
N THR A 296 -27.06 12.10 -8.49
CA THR A 296 -28.51 12.17 -8.24
C THR A 296 -29.24 11.12 -9.07
N VAL A 297 -28.90 11.02 -10.35
CA VAL A 297 -29.51 10.05 -11.26
C VAL A 297 -29.11 8.62 -10.91
N LEU A 298 -27.83 8.37 -10.63
CA LEU A 298 -27.34 7.05 -10.24
C LEU A 298 -28.04 6.53 -8.97
N LEU A 299 -28.07 7.33 -7.90
CA LEU A 299 -28.68 6.95 -6.63
C LEU A 299 -30.17 6.63 -6.81
N ASN A 300 -30.90 7.46 -7.56
CA ASN A 300 -32.29 7.19 -7.89
C ASN A 300 -32.47 5.93 -8.76
N GLN A 301 -31.55 5.65 -9.68
CA GLN A 301 -31.62 4.44 -10.50
C GLN A 301 -31.40 3.18 -9.66
N LEU A 302 -30.49 3.23 -8.69
CA LEU A 302 -30.21 2.10 -7.80
C LEU A 302 -31.31 1.87 -6.76
N LYS A 303 -31.83 2.95 -6.17
CA LYS A 303 -32.82 2.93 -5.08
C LYS A 303 -33.86 4.03 -5.28
N PRO A 304 -34.80 3.85 -6.23
CA PRO A 304 -35.77 4.89 -6.58
C PRO A 304 -36.71 5.28 -5.44
N ASP A 305 -37.01 4.34 -4.54
CA ASP A 305 -37.91 4.55 -3.40
C ASP A 305 -37.27 5.43 -2.30
N ASP A 306 -35.95 5.36 -2.12
CA ASP A 306 -35.22 6.06 -1.06
C ASP A 306 -34.46 7.30 -1.54
N CYS A 307 -34.15 7.36 -2.85
CA CYS A 307 -33.31 8.38 -3.45
C CYS A 307 -34.09 9.14 -4.55
N SER A 308 -34.42 10.40 -4.28
CA SER A 308 -35.20 11.23 -5.22
C SER A 308 -34.32 11.98 -6.24
N ARG A 309 -34.89 12.33 -7.41
CA ARG A 309 -34.29 13.23 -8.42
C ARG A 309 -34.53 14.73 -8.15
N VAL A 310 -35.21 15.10 -7.06
CA VAL A 310 -35.40 16.50 -6.64
C VAL A 310 -34.11 17.34 -6.67
N PRO A 311 -32.91 16.81 -6.29
CA PRO A 311 -31.69 17.61 -6.30
C PRO A 311 -31.32 18.22 -7.66
N LEU A 312 -31.78 17.64 -8.78
CA LEU A 312 -31.57 18.21 -10.13
C LEU A 312 -32.15 19.62 -10.30
N GLN A 313 -33.16 20.00 -9.50
CA GLN A 313 -33.78 21.33 -9.55
C GLN A 313 -33.03 22.37 -8.72
N THR A 314 -32.10 21.94 -7.87
CA THR A 314 -31.36 22.80 -6.96
C THR A 314 -30.24 23.51 -7.72
N ARG A 315 -30.22 24.85 -7.73
CA ARG A 315 -29.21 25.64 -8.49
C ARG A 315 -27.86 25.74 -7.78
N ASP A 316 -27.88 25.85 -6.45
CA ASP A 316 -26.64 25.93 -5.66
C ASP A 316 -25.97 24.55 -5.60
N LEU A 317 -24.73 24.46 -6.10
CA LEU A 317 -24.02 23.18 -6.22
C LEU A 317 -23.72 22.56 -4.87
N ARG A 318 -23.41 23.37 -3.85
CA ARG A 318 -23.09 22.87 -2.51
C ARG A 318 -24.33 22.31 -1.82
N GLN A 319 -25.47 23.00 -1.97
CA GLN A 319 -26.75 22.52 -1.48
C GLN A 319 -27.17 21.23 -2.21
N ARG A 320 -27.01 21.17 -3.53
CA ARG A 320 -27.27 19.95 -4.31
C ARG A 320 -26.37 18.80 -3.86
N ALA A 321 -25.08 19.04 -3.65
CA ALA A 321 -24.14 18.05 -3.15
C ALA A 321 -24.55 17.50 -1.77
N GLU A 322 -25.01 18.36 -0.85
CA GLU A 322 -25.55 17.89 0.43
C GLU A 322 -26.82 17.04 0.25
N GLN A 323 -27.74 17.43 -0.63
CA GLN A 323 -28.93 16.62 -0.92
C GLN A 323 -28.58 15.26 -1.54
N VAL A 324 -27.56 15.20 -2.42
CA VAL A 324 -27.02 13.95 -2.96
C VAL A 324 -26.48 13.06 -1.84
N LEU A 325 -25.70 13.62 -0.91
CA LEU A 325 -25.15 12.86 0.21
C LEU A 325 -26.22 12.46 1.23
N GLN A 326 -27.32 13.22 1.35
CA GLN A 326 -28.47 12.83 2.13
C GLN A 326 -29.21 11.65 1.49
N ASN A 327 -29.40 11.63 0.17
CA ASN A 327 -29.91 10.44 -0.54
C ASN A 327 -29.01 9.23 -0.27
N ALA A 328 -27.68 9.40 -0.36
CA ALA A 328 -26.74 8.32 -0.05
C ALA A 328 -26.83 7.87 1.43
N ALA A 329 -27.10 8.78 2.37
CA ALA A 329 -27.29 8.44 3.78
C ALA A 329 -28.54 7.56 3.99
N ASN A 330 -29.63 7.81 3.27
CA ASN A 330 -30.86 7.02 3.35
C ASN A 330 -30.63 5.53 3.06
N ILE A 331 -29.63 5.22 2.22
CA ILE A 331 -29.27 3.85 1.83
C ILE A 331 -27.97 3.36 2.49
N GLY A 332 -27.50 4.04 3.54
CA GLY A 332 -26.32 3.65 4.32
C GLY A 332 -24.97 3.87 3.63
N CYS A 333 -24.91 4.71 2.59
CA CYS A 333 -23.75 4.88 1.70
C CYS A 333 -23.04 6.24 1.82
N ARG A 334 -23.38 7.09 2.79
CA ARG A 334 -22.69 8.37 3.03
C ARG A 334 -21.33 8.14 3.71
N LYS A 335 -20.33 7.74 2.92
CA LYS A 335 -18.93 7.55 3.35
C LYS A 335 -17.97 8.27 2.40
N TYR A 336 -16.82 8.70 2.91
CA TYR A 336 -15.69 9.33 2.20
C TYR A 336 -15.93 10.71 1.57
N LEU A 337 -17.17 11.05 1.20
CA LEU A 337 -17.45 12.25 0.41
C LEU A 337 -18.21 13.29 1.23
N THR A 338 -17.76 14.55 1.14
CA THR A 338 -18.42 15.71 1.74
C THR A 338 -18.95 16.62 0.63
N PRO A 339 -19.89 17.54 0.90
CA PRO A 339 -20.37 18.48 -0.12
C PRO A 339 -19.23 19.31 -0.73
N ALA A 340 -18.23 19.67 0.08
CA ALA A 340 -17.08 20.44 -0.37
C ALA A 340 -16.20 19.60 -1.31
N SER A 341 -15.86 18.36 -0.95
CA SER A 341 -15.00 17.51 -1.77
C SER A 341 -15.68 17.00 -3.04
N LEU A 342 -17.00 16.82 -3.02
CA LEU A 342 -17.81 16.55 -4.21
C LEU A 342 -17.70 17.70 -5.21
N VAL A 343 -18.02 18.93 -4.78
CA VAL A 343 -17.99 20.11 -5.65
C VAL A 343 -16.57 20.45 -6.11
N ALA A 344 -15.57 20.22 -5.26
CA ALA A 344 -14.17 20.33 -5.64
C ALA A 344 -13.73 19.29 -6.69
N GLY A 345 -14.53 18.23 -6.89
CA GLY A 345 -14.22 17.15 -7.82
C GLY A 345 -13.03 16.31 -7.37
N ASN A 346 -12.86 16.10 -6.05
CA ASN A 346 -11.73 15.32 -5.52
C ASN A 346 -11.81 13.87 -6.06
N PRO A 347 -10.84 13.43 -6.88
CA PRO A 347 -10.96 12.16 -7.58
C PRO A 347 -10.88 10.95 -6.62
N ARG A 348 -10.04 11.01 -5.58
CA ARG A 348 -9.85 9.91 -4.62
C ARG A 348 -11.11 9.66 -3.81
N LEU A 349 -11.71 10.72 -3.25
CA LEU A 349 -12.91 10.64 -2.43
C LEU A 349 -14.15 10.26 -3.26
N ASN A 350 -14.25 10.75 -4.49
CA ASN A 350 -15.32 10.33 -5.40
C ASN A 350 -15.19 8.86 -5.82
N LEU A 351 -13.99 8.40 -6.16
CA LEU A 351 -13.75 6.97 -6.44
C LEU A 351 -14.13 6.12 -5.21
N ALA A 352 -13.74 6.55 -4.01
CA ALA A 352 -14.05 5.82 -2.79
C ALA A 352 -15.56 5.73 -2.52
N PHE A 353 -16.29 6.84 -2.74
CA PHE A 353 -17.74 6.88 -2.65
C PHE A 353 -18.42 5.96 -3.67
N VAL A 354 -17.97 5.99 -4.93
CA VAL A 354 -18.50 5.12 -6.01
C VAL A 354 -18.23 3.65 -5.72
N ALA A 355 -17.02 3.30 -5.28
CA ALA A 355 -16.67 1.93 -4.93
C ALA A 355 -17.50 1.43 -3.74
N ASN A 356 -17.68 2.25 -2.70
CA ASN A 356 -18.55 1.90 -1.57
C ASN A 356 -20.01 1.70 -2.01
N LEU A 357 -20.51 2.53 -2.93
CA LEU A 357 -21.86 2.39 -3.47
C LEU A 357 -22.02 1.12 -4.31
N PHE A 358 -21.03 0.76 -5.13
CA PHE A 358 -21.02 -0.51 -5.86
C PHE A 358 -21.01 -1.71 -4.90
N ASN A 359 -20.11 -1.71 -3.91
CA ASN A 359 -19.96 -2.83 -2.97
C ASN A 359 -21.22 -3.09 -2.12
N THR A 360 -22.08 -2.09 -1.96
CA THR A 360 -23.33 -2.19 -1.19
C THR A 360 -24.55 -2.39 -2.07
N HIS A 361 -24.59 -1.75 -3.25
CA HIS A 361 -25.72 -1.78 -4.17
C HIS A 361 -25.25 -1.92 -5.63
N PRO A 362 -24.76 -3.10 -6.07
CA PRO A 362 -24.35 -3.31 -7.46
C PRO A 362 -25.50 -3.04 -8.45
N GLY A 363 -26.74 -3.38 -8.09
CA GLY A 363 -27.93 -3.11 -8.91
C GLY A 363 -27.95 -3.83 -10.26
N LEU A 364 -27.10 -4.85 -10.45
CA LEU A 364 -27.09 -5.68 -11.65
C LEU A 364 -28.00 -6.90 -11.44
N ALA A 365 -28.77 -7.25 -12.47
CA ALA A 365 -29.62 -8.43 -12.40
C ALA A 365 -28.76 -9.69 -12.42
N PRO A 366 -29.10 -10.72 -11.62
CA PRO A 366 -28.37 -11.97 -11.59
C PRO A 366 -28.38 -12.63 -12.98
N LEU A 367 -27.38 -13.49 -13.20
CA LEU A 367 -27.34 -14.37 -14.37
C LEU A 367 -28.52 -15.34 -14.33
N ASP A 368 -29.09 -15.65 -15.50
CA ASP A 368 -30.07 -16.74 -15.60
C ASP A 368 -29.39 -18.12 -15.55
N GLU A 369 -30.18 -19.20 -15.46
CA GLU A 369 -29.64 -20.57 -15.34
C GLU A 369 -28.80 -21.01 -16.55
N GLN A 370 -29.03 -20.44 -17.72
CA GLN A 370 -28.29 -20.77 -18.94
C GLN A 370 -26.97 -19.98 -18.96
N GLU A 371 -27.03 -18.67 -18.69
CA GLU A 371 -25.87 -17.80 -18.54
C GLU A 371 -24.93 -18.31 -17.45
N ALA A 372 -25.46 -18.79 -16.32
CA ALA A 372 -24.69 -19.37 -15.23
C ALA A 372 -24.03 -20.71 -15.60
N LYS A 373 -24.62 -21.51 -16.51
CA LYS A 373 -24.01 -22.75 -17.02
C LYS A 373 -22.94 -22.47 -18.07
N ASP A 374 -23.21 -21.53 -18.97
CA ASP A 374 -22.24 -21.09 -19.97
C ASP A 374 -21.02 -20.43 -19.30
N TYR A 375 -21.24 -19.78 -18.15
CA TYR A 375 -20.19 -19.28 -17.25
C TYR A 375 -19.54 -20.40 -16.40
N GLY A 376 -20.33 -21.28 -15.77
CA GLY A 376 -19.85 -22.34 -14.88
C GLY A 376 -19.02 -23.42 -15.59
N ALA A 377 -19.16 -23.56 -16.90
CA ALA A 377 -18.28 -24.40 -17.73
C ALA A 377 -16.87 -23.80 -17.94
N VAL A 378 -16.63 -22.57 -17.49
CA VAL A 378 -15.33 -21.87 -17.59
C VAL A 378 -14.39 -22.21 -16.42
N GLU A 379 -14.85 -22.86 -15.34
CA GLU A 379 -13.98 -23.17 -14.19
C GLU A 379 -13.34 -24.57 -14.24
N ASP A 380 -12.23 -24.63 -14.97
CA ASP A 380 -10.99 -25.33 -14.56
C ASP A 380 -9.79 -24.49 -15.06
N PHE A 381 -9.93 -23.15 -14.94
CA PHE A 381 -8.91 -22.19 -15.35
C PHE A 381 -7.64 -22.42 -14.52
N ASP A 382 -6.49 -22.44 -15.21
CA ASP A 382 -5.12 -22.65 -14.70
C ASP A 382 -4.82 -21.87 -13.41
N ALA A 383 -5.23 -22.43 -12.26
CA ALA A 383 -5.09 -21.80 -10.95
C ALA A 383 -3.61 -21.59 -10.58
N GLU A 384 -2.72 -22.40 -11.14
CA GLU A 384 -1.28 -22.24 -11.00
C GLU A 384 -0.76 -21.04 -11.79
N GLY A 385 -1.12 -20.94 -13.07
CA GLY A 385 -0.76 -19.80 -13.93
C GLY A 385 -1.33 -18.47 -13.43
N GLU A 386 -2.54 -18.44 -12.87
CA GLU A 386 -3.12 -17.23 -12.27
C GLU A 386 -2.37 -16.76 -11.02
N ARG A 387 -1.98 -17.69 -10.14
CA ARG A 387 -1.19 -17.36 -8.94
C ARG A 387 0.21 -16.87 -9.30
N GLU A 388 0.90 -17.55 -10.21
CA GLU A 388 2.21 -17.08 -10.71
C GLU A 388 2.09 -15.70 -11.37
N ALA A 389 1.05 -15.49 -12.19
CA ALA A 389 0.81 -14.20 -12.84
C ALA A 389 0.61 -13.06 -11.84
N ARG A 390 -0.10 -13.32 -10.73
CA ARG A 390 -0.28 -12.36 -9.64
C ARG A 390 1.05 -12.03 -8.97
N VAL A 391 1.84 -13.05 -8.60
CA VAL A 391 3.15 -12.86 -7.96
C VAL A 391 4.09 -12.05 -8.86
N PHE A 392 4.15 -12.38 -10.14
CA PHE A 392 4.98 -11.68 -11.11
C PHE A 392 4.54 -10.24 -11.35
N THR A 393 3.23 -10.00 -11.41
CA THR A 393 2.67 -8.63 -11.47
C THR A 393 3.11 -7.79 -10.27
N LEU A 394 2.95 -8.31 -9.05
CA LEU A 394 3.34 -7.62 -7.82
C LEU A 394 4.85 -7.36 -7.78
N TRP A 395 5.65 -8.34 -8.17
CA TRP A 395 7.09 -8.20 -8.23
C TRP A 395 7.53 -7.13 -9.25
N LEU A 396 7.01 -7.15 -10.48
CA LEU A 396 7.32 -6.14 -11.50
C LEU A 396 6.95 -4.73 -11.02
N ASN A 397 5.77 -4.56 -10.43
CA ASN A 397 5.33 -3.27 -9.89
C ASN A 397 6.24 -2.79 -8.75
N SER A 398 6.77 -3.70 -7.93
CA SER A 398 7.71 -3.36 -6.87
C SER A 398 9.05 -2.80 -7.37
N LEU A 399 9.41 -3.05 -8.64
CA LEU A 399 10.60 -2.48 -9.28
C LEU A 399 10.38 -1.03 -9.75
N GLY A 400 9.15 -0.51 -9.68
CA GLY A 400 8.79 0.82 -10.15
C GLY A 400 8.81 0.94 -11.68
N VAL A 401 8.26 -0.06 -12.38
CA VAL A 401 8.02 -0.02 -13.83
C VAL A 401 6.87 0.92 -14.18
N ASP A 402 6.93 1.53 -15.36
CA ASP A 402 5.96 2.49 -15.87
C ASP A 402 5.56 2.19 -17.34
N PRO A 403 4.29 1.91 -17.66
CA PRO A 403 3.13 1.82 -16.74
C PRO A 403 3.23 0.64 -15.78
N ALA A 404 2.50 0.72 -14.68
CA ALA A 404 2.33 -0.41 -13.78
C ALA A 404 1.55 -1.54 -14.45
N VAL A 405 1.88 -2.77 -14.06
CA VAL A 405 1.27 -4.00 -14.54
C VAL A 405 -0.02 -4.27 -13.77
N PHE A 406 -1.11 -4.46 -14.49
CA PHE A 406 -2.39 -4.89 -13.93
C PHE A 406 -2.82 -6.24 -14.50
N ASN A 407 -2.64 -6.40 -15.81
CA ASN A 407 -2.79 -7.67 -16.50
C ASN A 407 -1.44 -8.05 -17.09
N LEU A 408 -0.80 -9.07 -16.48
CA LEU A 408 0.54 -9.50 -16.87
C LEU A 408 0.65 -9.82 -18.36
N PHE A 409 -0.35 -10.46 -18.93
CA PHE A 409 -0.27 -10.91 -20.33
C PHE A 409 -0.48 -9.73 -21.30
N GLU A 410 -1.35 -8.78 -20.96
CA GLU A 410 -1.58 -7.60 -21.81
C GLU A 410 -0.48 -6.54 -21.68
N ASN A 411 -0.02 -6.23 -20.47
CA ASN A 411 0.90 -5.12 -20.26
C ASN A 411 2.34 -5.43 -20.66
N LEU A 412 2.70 -6.71 -20.80
CA LEU A 412 4.05 -7.11 -21.23
C LEU A 412 4.22 -7.21 -22.75
N ARG A 413 3.13 -7.17 -23.52
CA ARG A 413 3.09 -7.45 -24.96
C ARG A 413 4.05 -6.62 -25.80
N ASP A 414 4.35 -5.39 -25.39
CA ASP A 414 5.22 -4.48 -26.15
C ASP A 414 6.67 -4.46 -25.70
N GLY A 415 6.99 -5.28 -24.70
CA GLY A 415 8.33 -5.45 -24.14
C GLY A 415 8.83 -4.29 -23.28
N LEU A 416 8.13 -3.15 -23.17
CA LEU A 416 8.66 -1.98 -22.47
C LEU A 416 8.82 -2.23 -20.97
N VAL A 417 7.80 -2.82 -20.34
CA VAL A 417 7.85 -3.18 -18.91
C VAL A 417 8.98 -4.19 -18.65
N LEU A 418 9.16 -5.18 -19.53
CA LEU A 418 10.23 -6.17 -19.41
C LEU A 418 11.61 -5.50 -19.50
N LEU A 419 11.80 -4.61 -20.47
CA LEU A 419 13.06 -3.86 -20.63
C LEU A 419 13.33 -2.99 -19.39
N GLN A 420 12.32 -2.31 -18.86
CA GLN A 420 12.48 -1.56 -17.61
C GLN A 420 12.87 -2.46 -16.45
N ALA A 421 12.22 -3.61 -16.29
CA ALA A 421 12.57 -4.57 -15.26
C ALA A 421 14.01 -5.08 -15.41
N PHE A 422 14.49 -5.33 -16.64
CA PHE A 422 15.90 -5.66 -16.89
C PHE A 422 16.84 -4.55 -16.43
N ASP A 423 16.55 -3.30 -16.76
CA ASP A 423 17.40 -2.17 -16.41
C ASP A 423 17.35 -1.86 -14.90
N LYS A 424 16.25 -2.18 -14.22
CA LYS A 424 16.17 -2.11 -12.75
C LYS A 424 16.96 -3.21 -12.06
N VAL A 425 16.93 -4.43 -12.61
CA VAL A 425 17.65 -5.59 -12.06
C VAL A 425 19.15 -5.52 -12.37
N TYR A 426 19.51 -5.06 -13.57
CA TYR A 426 20.89 -4.88 -13.99
C TYR A 426 21.05 -3.52 -14.68
N PRO A 427 21.34 -2.45 -13.90
CA PRO A 427 21.43 -1.09 -14.41
C PRO A 427 22.40 -0.93 -15.58
N GLY A 428 21.92 -0.31 -16.66
CA GLY A 428 22.68 0.02 -17.85
C GLY A 428 22.76 -1.09 -18.90
N VAL A 429 22.08 -2.22 -18.66
CA VAL A 429 22.06 -3.34 -19.63
C VAL A 429 21.20 -3.03 -20.85
N VAL A 430 20.22 -2.12 -20.72
CA VAL A 430 19.29 -1.79 -21.79
C VAL A 430 19.79 -0.59 -22.60
N VAL A 431 20.00 -0.81 -23.89
CA VAL A 431 20.31 0.24 -24.86
C VAL A 431 19.01 0.88 -25.34
N TRP A 432 18.50 1.85 -24.59
CA TRP A 432 17.21 2.51 -24.84
C TRP A 432 17.06 3.14 -26.23
N ARG A 433 18.16 3.45 -26.91
CA ARG A 433 18.14 3.94 -28.31
C ARG A 433 17.63 2.92 -29.32
N ARG A 434 17.70 1.61 -28.99
CA ARG A 434 17.17 0.52 -29.82
C ARG A 434 15.68 0.25 -29.59
N VAL A 435 15.11 0.84 -28.54
CA VAL A 435 13.76 0.51 -28.05
C VAL A 435 12.74 1.42 -28.72
N SER A 436 11.73 0.80 -29.33
CA SER A 436 10.57 1.51 -29.86
C SER A 436 9.66 1.97 -28.73
N LYS A 437 9.36 3.27 -28.66
CA LYS A 437 8.44 3.88 -27.68
C LYS A 437 7.16 4.40 -28.37
N PRO A 438 6.00 4.40 -27.68
CA PRO A 438 4.79 5.08 -28.13
C PRO A 438 5.08 6.53 -28.53
N LYS A 439 4.48 7.02 -29.63
CA LYS A 439 4.55 8.45 -29.99
C LYS A 439 3.47 9.19 -29.20
N GLY A 440 3.88 10.08 -28.29
CA GLY A 440 3.06 11.14 -27.66
C GLY A 440 1.62 10.78 -27.24
N GLY A 441 1.43 10.50 -25.95
CA GLY A 441 0.14 10.36 -25.23
C GLY A 441 0.45 10.25 -23.74
N PRO A 442 -0.46 10.67 -22.83
CA PRO A 442 -0.12 11.13 -21.48
C PRO A 442 0.65 10.08 -20.66
N THR A 443 1.57 10.59 -19.84
CA THR A 443 2.29 9.89 -18.77
C THR A 443 1.33 9.01 -17.95
N SER A 444 1.77 7.80 -17.61
CA SER A 444 0.90 6.80 -16.98
C SER A 444 0.41 7.21 -15.58
N PRO A 445 -0.70 6.61 -15.09
CA PRO A 445 -1.43 7.06 -13.90
C PRO A 445 -0.92 6.50 -12.53
N ILE A 446 0.32 6.01 -12.39
CA ILE A 446 0.75 5.33 -11.14
C ILE A 446 2.01 5.91 -10.48
N GLN A 447 2.63 6.92 -11.06
CA GLN A 447 3.53 7.75 -10.26
C GLN A 447 2.70 8.83 -9.56
N ALA A 448 2.89 8.96 -8.25
CA ALA A 448 2.93 10.30 -7.68
C ALA A 448 4.14 10.98 -8.33
N THR A 449 3.98 11.47 -9.57
CA THR A 449 4.94 12.38 -10.18
C THR A 449 4.76 13.70 -9.46
N PHE A 450 5.62 13.91 -8.47
CA PHE A 450 5.93 15.26 -8.03
C PHE A 450 6.55 15.95 -9.24
N ASN A 451 5.93 17.02 -9.74
CA ASN A 451 6.60 17.89 -10.70
C ASN A 451 7.83 18.55 -10.03
N GLU A 452 8.68 19.24 -10.78
CA GLU A 452 9.88 19.91 -10.24
C GLU A 452 9.59 20.91 -9.09
N ASN A 453 8.31 21.22 -8.83
CA ASN A 453 7.82 22.10 -7.77
C ASN A 453 7.19 21.36 -6.57
N GLY A 454 7.19 20.02 -6.52
CA GLY A 454 6.68 19.26 -5.38
C GLY A 454 5.14 19.18 -5.28
N GLU A 455 4.42 19.56 -6.34
CA GLU A 455 2.95 19.43 -6.40
C GLU A 455 2.56 18.03 -6.90
N GLU A 456 1.57 17.41 -6.25
CA GLU A 456 0.93 16.19 -6.77
C GLU A 456 0.24 16.54 -8.09
N GLU A 457 0.64 15.91 -9.21
CA GLU A 457 -0.23 15.86 -10.39
C GLU A 457 -1.51 15.12 -10.00
N GLU A 458 -2.65 15.84 -9.98
CA GLU A 458 -3.97 15.24 -9.85
C GLU A 458 -4.18 14.29 -11.04
N VAL A 459 -3.93 13.00 -10.80
CA VAL A 459 -4.21 11.94 -11.77
C VAL A 459 -5.71 11.95 -12.01
N ASP A 460 -6.13 12.34 -13.21
CA ASP A 460 -7.54 12.26 -13.60
C ASP A 460 -7.91 10.77 -13.64
N ILE A 461 -8.57 10.30 -12.58
CA ILE A 461 -9.04 8.92 -12.43
C ILE A 461 -10.09 8.70 -13.52
N GLY A 462 -9.66 8.25 -14.69
CA GLY A 462 -10.53 8.08 -15.85
C GLY A 462 -9.93 8.15 -17.25
N VAL A 463 -8.67 8.58 -17.47
CA VAL A 463 -8.17 8.83 -18.84
C VAL A 463 -6.86 8.09 -19.20
N THR A 464 -7.01 6.89 -19.82
CA THR A 464 -6.18 6.22 -20.87
C THR A 464 -4.72 5.75 -20.58
N PRO A 465 -4.05 4.92 -21.43
CA PRO A 465 -4.40 3.66 -22.10
C PRO A 465 -3.33 2.57 -21.78
N ASN A 466 -3.62 1.58 -20.94
CA ASN A 466 -2.66 0.48 -20.68
C ASN A 466 -2.50 -0.52 -21.84
N GLN A 467 -3.05 -0.19 -23.01
CA GLN A 467 -2.86 -0.93 -24.25
C GLN A 467 -1.79 -0.24 -25.08
N SER A 468 -0.77 -0.99 -25.44
CA SER A 468 0.33 -0.49 -26.27
C SER A 468 -0.20 0.08 -27.59
N THR A 469 0.15 1.32 -27.88
CA THR A 469 -0.13 1.97 -29.18
C THR A 469 0.93 1.65 -30.23
N LEU A 470 1.93 0.82 -29.88
CA LEU A 470 2.96 0.36 -30.82
C LEU A 470 2.36 -0.61 -31.84
N SER A 471 2.84 -0.55 -33.08
CA SER A 471 2.51 -1.56 -34.09
C SER A 471 3.04 -2.93 -33.67
N LYS A 472 2.35 -4.02 -34.06
CA LYS A 472 2.77 -5.40 -33.74
C LYS A 472 4.23 -5.66 -34.11
N PHE A 473 4.70 -5.13 -35.24
CA PHE A 473 6.10 -5.23 -35.67
C PHE A 473 7.07 -4.62 -34.64
N LYS A 474 6.79 -3.42 -34.13
CA LYS A 474 7.63 -2.78 -33.10
C LYS A 474 7.56 -3.48 -31.75
N GLN A 475 6.40 -4.05 -31.41
CA GLN A 475 6.24 -4.90 -30.22
C GLN A 475 7.15 -6.14 -30.33
N VAL A 476 7.20 -6.77 -31.52
CA VAL A 476 8.10 -7.91 -31.80
C VAL A 476 9.57 -7.51 -31.74
N GLU A 477 9.97 -6.35 -32.27
CA GLU A 477 11.35 -5.85 -32.16
C GLU A 477 11.79 -5.68 -30.69
N ASN A 478 10.96 -5.01 -29.87
CA ASN A 478 11.24 -4.82 -28.46
C ASN A 478 11.32 -6.16 -27.71
N THR A 479 10.35 -7.06 -27.91
CA THR A 479 10.32 -8.36 -27.22
C THR A 479 11.44 -9.30 -27.67
N ASN A 480 11.85 -9.25 -28.94
CA ASN A 480 13.06 -9.95 -29.40
C ASN A 480 14.31 -9.43 -28.69
N TYR A 481 14.40 -8.11 -28.46
CA TYR A 481 15.50 -7.54 -27.68
C TYR A 481 15.46 -8.02 -26.22
N CYS A 482 14.28 -8.16 -25.62
CA CYS A 482 14.12 -8.81 -24.31
C CYS A 482 14.69 -10.25 -24.32
N ILE A 483 14.40 -11.06 -25.35
CA ILE A 483 14.95 -12.42 -25.47
C ILE A 483 16.47 -12.40 -25.60
N GLU A 484 17.02 -11.50 -26.42
CA GLU A 484 18.46 -11.33 -26.60
C GLU A 484 19.17 -11.01 -25.28
N LEU A 485 18.66 -10.02 -24.54
CA LEU A 485 19.18 -9.65 -23.22
C LEU A 485 19.12 -10.80 -22.23
N GLY A 486 18.00 -11.54 -22.21
CA GLY A 486 17.86 -12.69 -21.32
C GLY A 486 18.89 -13.78 -21.60
N LYS A 487 19.11 -14.12 -22.87
CA LYS A 487 20.14 -15.10 -23.29
C LYS A 487 21.55 -14.63 -22.92
N GLN A 488 21.88 -13.37 -23.17
CA GLN A 488 23.17 -12.79 -22.81
C GLN A 488 23.44 -12.79 -21.30
N ASN A 489 22.39 -12.76 -20.48
CA ASN A 489 22.47 -12.76 -19.02
C ASN A 489 22.22 -14.15 -18.38
N GLY A 490 22.27 -15.23 -19.16
CA GLY A 490 22.25 -16.60 -18.65
C GLY A 490 20.86 -17.13 -18.28
N MET A 491 19.77 -16.49 -18.73
CA MET A 491 18.42 -17.05 -18.61
C MET A 491 18.25 -18.25 -19.55
N SER A 492 17.58 -19.29 -19.06
CA SER A 492 17.23 -20.44 -19.90
C SER A 492 15.93 -20.16 -20.64
N LEU A 493 16.05 -19.70 -21.89
CA LEU A 493 14.93 -19.28 -22.76
C LEU A 493 14.76 -20.21 -23.98
N VAL A 494 15.00 -21.52 -23.80
CA VAL A 494 14.85 -22.51 -24.88
C VAL A 494 13.39 -22.57 -25.30
N GLY A 495 13.13 -22.32 -26.59
CA GLY A 495 11.77 -22.36 -27.15
C GLY A 495 10.92 -21.11 -26.90
N ILE A 496 11.48 -20.02 -26.34
CA ILE A 496 10.76 -18.74 -26.17
C ILE A 496 11.28 -17.73 -27.20
N GLN A 497 10.37 -17.12 -27.95
CA GLN A 497 10.60 -16.08 -28.95
C GLN A 497 9.89 -14.77 -28.56
N GLY A 498 10.28 -13.65 -29.17
CA GLY A 498 9.63 -12.36 -28.90
C GLY A 498 8.14 -12.36 -29.30
N SER A 499 7.80 -13.03 -30.40
CA SER A 499 6.41 -13.19 -30.86
C SER A 499 5.52 -13.88 -29.82
N ASP A 500 6.05 -14.83 -29.04
CA ASP A 500 5.26 -15.52 -28.01
C ASP A 500 4.78 -14.57 -26.91
N ILE A 501 5.58 -13.55 -26.59
CA ILE A 501 5.23 -12.50 -25.62
C ILE A 501 4.17 -11.58 -26.23
N VAL A 502 4.36 -11.15 -27.49
CA VAL A 502 3.41 -10.29 -28.22
C VAL A 502 2.05 -10.97 -28.39
N ASP A 503 2.05 -12.27 -28.65
CA ASP A 503 0.86 -13.09 -28.87
C ASP A 503 0.21 -13.57 -27.56
N ARG A 504 0.78 -13.21 -26.39
CA ARG A 504 0.25 -13.46 -25.05
C ARG A 504 0.18 -14.95 -24.70
N ASN A 505 1.18 -15.73 -25.13
CA ASN A 505 1.27 -17.13 -24.74
C ASN A 505 1.52 -17.24 -23.23
N LYS A 506 0.47 -17.58 -22.46
CA LYS A 506 0.49 -17.55 -20.99
C LYS A 506 1.68 -18.30 -20.42
N THR A 507 1.91 -19.54 -20.85
CA THR A 507 3.00 -20.39 -20.35
C THR A 507 4.38 -19.80 -20.64
N LEU A 508 4.59 -19.28 -21.85
CA LEU A 508 5.90 -18.73 -22.25
C LEU A 508 6.17 -17.36 -21.61
N VAL A 509 5.14 -16.53 -21.43
CA VAL A 509 5.22 -15.26 -20.69
C VAL A 509 5.58 -15.53 -19.22
N LEU A 510 4.86 -16.44 -18.55
CA LEU A 510 5.17 -16.84 -17.17
C LEU A 510 6.59 -17.39 -17.05
N GLY A 511 7.00 -18.26 -17.98
CA GLY A 511 8.36 -18.81 -18.03
C GLY A 511 9.44 -17.73 -18.20
N TYR A 512 9.19 -16.72 -19.03
CA TYR A 512 10.11 -15.60 -19.23
C TYR A 512 10.26 -14.74 -17.96
N VAL A 513 9.12 -14.33 -17.38
CA VAL A 513 9.12 -13.46 -16.18
C VAL A 513 9.71 -14.18 -14.98
N TRP A 514 9.44 -15.49 -14.83
CA TRP A 514 10.11 -16.35 -13.86
C TRP A 514 11.63 -16.31 -14.00
N GLN A 515 12.16 -16.50 -15.22
CA GLN A 515 13.60 -16.48 -15.46
C GLN A 515 14.21 -15.11 -15.11
N LEU A 516 13.48 -14.02 -15.36
CA LEU A 516 13.91 -12.66 -15.03
C LEU A 516 13.95 -12.45 -13.51
N MET A 517 12.92 -12.89 -12.79
CA MET A 517 12.86 -12.86 -11.32
C MET A 517 13.97 -13.72 -10.69
N ARG A 518 14.20 -14.92 -11.22
CA ARG A 518 15.30 -15.81 -10.79
C ARG A 518 16.66 -15.17 -11.02
N MET A 519 16.86 -14.52 -12.17
CA MET A 519 18.09 -13.76 -12.45
C MET A 519 18.27 -12.64 -11.44
N SER A 520 17.22 -11.89 -11.11
CA SER A 520 17.26 -10.84 -10.08
C SER A 520 17.73 -11.36 -8.73
N ILE A 521 17.13 -12.45 -8.22
CA ILE A 521 17.55 -13.08 -6.97
C ILE A 521 19.03 -13.49 -7.03
N THR A 522 19.43 -14.16 -8.12
CA THR A 522 20.81 -14.62 -8.28
C THR A 522 21.80 -13.46 -8.26
N LYS A 523 21.49 -12.36 -8.96
CA LYS A 523 22.34 -11.16 -9.00
C LYS A 523 22.42 -10.49 -7.63
N THR A 524 21.30 -10.34 -6.92
CA THR A 524 21.27 -9.81 -5.55
C THR A 524 22.13 -10.65 -4.63
N LEU A 525 21.96 -11.98 -4.60
CA LEU A 525 22.74 -12.86 -3.74
C LEU A 525 24.24 -12.88 -4.11
N SER A 526 24.58 -12.84 -5.40
CA SER A 526 25.97 -12.75 -5.82
C SER A 526 26.62 -11.43 -5.36
N SER A 527 25.88 -10.32 -5.39
CA SER A 527 26.38 -9.02 -4.91
C SER A 527 26.63 -8.97 -3.39
N LEU A 528 25.88 -9.75 -2.62
CA LEU A 528 26.00 -9.83 -1.16
C LEU A 528 27.04 -10.88 -0.70
N SER A 529 27.50 -11.74 -1.60
CA SER A 529 28.42 -12.83 -1.24
C SER A 529 29.82 -12.29 -0.85
N LYS A 530 30.17 -12.41 0.44
CA LYS A 530 31.48 -12.02 0.99
C LYS A 530 32.68 -12.82 0.44
N SER A 531 32.42 -13.88 -0.34
CA SER A 531 33.45 -14.85 -0.77
C SER A 531 34.32 -14.39 -1.95
N GLY A 532 34.10 -13.21 -2.53
CA GLY A 532 34.95 -12.67 -3.60
C GLY A 532 34.99 -13.49 -4.90
N GLN A 533 34.23 -14.59 -5.00
CA GLN A 533 34.26 -15.47 -6.17
C GLN A 533 33.22 -15.13 -7.24
N GLY A 534 32.30 -14.19 -7.00
CA GLY A 534 31.30 -13.76 -8.00
C GLY A 534 30.46 -14.90 -8.60
N ARG A 535 30.44 -16.08 -7.96
CA ARG A 535 29.80 -17.27 -8.50
C ARG A 535 28.28 -17.12 -8.33
N ALA A 536 27.55 -17.38 -9.41
CA ALA A 536 26.09 -17.39 -9.39
C ALA A 536 25.59 -18.45 -8.40
N VAL A 537 24.71 -18.05 -7.48
CA VAL A 537 24.09 -18.96 -6.51
C VAL A 537 23.11 -19.87 -7.25
N SER A 538 23.35 -21.17 -7.18
CA SER A 538 22.49 -22.21 -7.75
C SER A 538 21.38 -22.64 -6.80
N ASP A 539 20.28 -23.18 -7.33
CA ASP A 539 19.16 -23.72 -6.56
C ASP A 539 19.63 -24.76 -5.51
N THR A 540 20.65 -25.56 -5.86
CA THR A 540 21.28 -26.54 -4.95
C THR A 540 22.01 -25.87 -3.79
N GLU A 541 22.67 -24.73 -4.03
CA GLU A 541 23.32 -23.95 -2.96
C GLU A 541 22.29 -23.28 -2.06
N MET A 542 21.19 -22.79 -2.62
CA MET A 542 20.06 -22.25 -1.83
C MET A 542 19.46 -23.33 -0.92
N LEU A 543 19.25 -24.55 -1.45
CA LEU A 543 18.75 -25.69 -0.67
C LEU A 543 19.72 -26.08 0.47
N LYS A 544 21.02 -26.16 0.18
CA LYS A 544 22.05 -26.45 1.18
C LYS A 544 22.09 -25.38 2.26
N TRP A 545 22.03 -24.11 1.87
CA TRP A 545 21.96 -22.99 2.81
C TRP A 545 20.71 -23.09 3.68
N ALA A 546 19.53 -23.32 3.10
CA ALA A 546 18.28 -23.38 3.84
C ALA A 546 18.30 -24.51 4.89
N ASN A 547 18.77 -25.70 4.52
CA ASN A 547 18.93 -26.81 5.46
C ASN A 547 19.94 -26.50 6.57
N ALA A 548 21.10 -25.92 6.23
CA ALA A 548 22.11 -25.56 7.22
C ALA A 548 21.59 -24.50 8.20
N THR A 549 20.84 -23.52 7.71
CA THR A 549 20.25 -22.46 8.53
C THR A 549 19.10 -23.00 9.40
N ALA A 550 18.22 -23.85 8.86
CA ALA A 550 17.17 -24.52 9.64
C ALA A 550 17.76 -25.35 10.79
N GLN A 551 18.88 -26.04 10.55
CA GLN A 551 19.57 -26.83 11.57
C GLN A 551 20.17 -25.97 12.69
N LYS A 552 20.55 -24.72 12.40
CA LYS A 552 20.98 -23.76 13.43
C LYS A 552 19.81 -23.33 14.32
N GLY A 553 18.65 -23.08 13.73
CA GLY A 553 17.44 -22.68 14.48
C GLY A 553 16.86 -23.82 15.30
N LYS A 554 16.88 -25.05 14.77
CA LYS A 554 16.43 -26.26 15.47
C LYS A 554 17.39 -27.43 15.24
N PRO A 555 18.38 -27.62 16.11
CA PRO A 555 19.28 -28.77 16.03
C PRO A 555 18.52 -30.10 16.07
N GLY A 556 18.80 -30.98 15.12
CA GLY A 556 18.12 -32.27 14.94
C GLY A 556 16.79 -32.18 14.19
N GLY A 557 16.44 -31.01 13.65
CA GLY A 557 15.27 -30.82 12.79
C GLY A 557 15.36 -31.63 11.48
N LYS A 558 14.20 -31.89 10.86
CA LYS A 558 14.14 -32.55 9.55
C LYS A 558 14.63 -31.59 8.46
N SER A 559 15.64 -32.01 7.71
CA SER A 559 16.08 -31.35 6.47
C SER A 559 15.17 -31.72 5.30
N ILE A 560 15.06 -30.83 4.32
CA ILE A 560 14.33 -31.05 3.06
C ILE A 560 15.27 -31.52 1.95
N ARG A 561 14.76 -32.39 1.05
CA ARG A 561 15.53 -32.91 -0.10
C ARG A 561 15.45 -32.02 -1.34
N SER A 562 14.41 -31.22 -1.46
CA SER A 562 14.17 -30.27 -2.54
C SER A 562 13.10 -29.26 -2.14
N PHE A 563 12.88 -28.22 -2.94
CA PHE A 563 11.72 -27.31 -2.76
C PHE A 563 10.37 -27.90 -3.18
N LYS A 564 10.32 -29.22 -3.46
CA LYS A 564 9.11 -30.02 -3.65
C LYS A 564 8.84 -30.97 -2.48
N ASP A 565 9.64 -30.89 -1.42
CA ASP A 565 9.55 -31.82 -0.29
C ASP A 565 8.24 -31.61 0.49
N PRO A 566 7.42 -32.66 0.72
CA PRO A 566 6.17 -32.55 1.45
C PRO A 566 6.35 -31.97 2.87
N GLY A 567 7.51 -32.15 3.50
CA GLY A 567 7.77 -31.60 4.84
C GLY A 567 7.65 -30.07 4.91
N ILE A 568 7.75 -29.38 3.76
CA ILE A 568 7.58 -27.93 3.65
C ILE A 568 6.14 -27.48 3.96
N THR A 569 5.14 -28.31 3.66
CA THR A 569 3.72 -27.98 3.81
C THR A 569 3.36 -27.57 5.24
N THR A 570 4.13 -28.04 6.23
CA THR A 570 3.91 -27.73 7.66
C THR A 570 4.22 -26.29 8.06
N GLY A 571 4.97 -25.55 7.23
CA GLY A 571 5.54 -24.24 7.57
C GLY A 571 6.68 -24.29 8.60
N LEU A 572 6.82 -25.39 9.36
CA LEU A 572 7.80 -25.54 10.44
C LEU A 572 9.25 -25.43 9.95
N PHE A 573 9.55 -25.94 8.74
CA PHE A 573 10.88 -25.82 8.16
C PHE A 573 11.30 -24.35 8.03
N PHE A 574 10.43 -23.49 7.52
CA PHE A 574 10.74 -22.07 7.35
C PHE A 574 10.80 -21.30 8.67
N LEU A 575 9.99 -21.67 9.65
CA LEU A 575 10.13 -21.13 11.01
C LEU A 575 11.52 -21.47 11.59
N ASN A 576 12.00 -22.70 11.41
CA ASN A 576 13.37 -23.05 11.83
C ASN A 576 14.44 -22.29 11.05
N VAL A 577 14.23 -22.02 9.76
CA VAL A 577 15.15 -21.17 8.97
C VAL A 577 15.19 -19.76 9.57
N LEU A 578 14.05 -19.14 9.84
CA LEU A 578 13.96 -17.79 10.40
C LEU A 578 14.63 -17.70 11.77
N GLU A 579 14.37 -18.67 12.64
CA GLU A 579 15.04 -18.79 13.94
C GLU A 579 16.56 -18.96 13.80
N GLY A 580 17.00 -19.69 12.77
CA GLY A 580 18.42 -19.84 12.43
C GLY A 580 19.08 -18.58 11.87
N ILE A 581 18.31 -17.65 11.29
CA ILE A 581 18.82 -16.34 10.82
C ILE A 581 18.92 -15.37 12.00
N LYS A 582 17.85 -15.27 12.80
CA LYS A 582 17.79 -14.37 13.96
C LYS A 582 17.18 -15.12 15.16
N PRO A 583 18.01 -15.66 16.06
CA PRO A 583 17.54 -16.37 17.24
C PRO A 583 16.60 -15.51 18.10
N GLY A 584 15.52 -16.12 18.59
CA GLY A 584 14.49 -15.48 19.40
C GLY A 584 13.46 -14.68 18.60
N ILE A 585 13.49 -14.69 17.26
CA ILE A 585 12.46 -14.03 16.46
C ILE A 585 11.19 -14.87 16.33
N VAL A 586 11.29 -16.19 16.44
CA VAL A 586 10.15 -17.09 16.43
C VAL A 586 9.72 -17.36 17.86
N ASP A 587 8.56 -16.84 18.25
CA ASP A 587 7.94 -17.20 19.53
C ASP A 587 7.32 -18.61 19.43
N PRO A 588 7.83 -19.62 20.16
CA PRO A 588 7.32 -20.98 20.08
C PRO A 588 5.84 -21.13 20.48
N SER A 589 5.29 -20.19 21.26
CA SER A 589 3.88 -20.22 21.67
C SER A 589 2.92 -19.92 20.53
N LEU A 590 3.41 -19.33 19.43
CA LEU A 590 2.62 -18.99 18.26
C LEU A 590 2.58 -20.11 17.21
N VAL A 591 3.43 -21.14 17.39
CA VAL A 591 3.67 -22.21 16.40
C VAL A 591 2.76 -23.40 16.66
N TYR A 592 2.02 -23.80 15.62
CA TYR A 592 1.20 -25.01 15.66
C TYR A 592 2.06 -26.25 15.43
N ASN A 593 1.93 -27.25 16.30
CA ASN A 593 2.62 -28.52 16.14
C ASN A 593 1.82 -29.44 15.21
N VAL A 594 2.04 -29.29 13.91
CA VAL A 594 1.29 -29.96 12.85
C VAL A 594 2.18 -30.88 12.01
N SER A 595 1.63 -32.01 11.56
CA SER A 595 2.30 -32.91 10.61
C SER A 595 2.00 -32.52 9.16
N ASP A 596 2.70 -33.11 8.21
CA ASP A 596 2.46 -32.91 6.78
C ASP A 596 1.11 -33.44 6.30
N HIS A 597 0.41 -34.23 7.11
CA HIS A 597 -0.95 -34.72 6.86
C HIS A 597 -1.95 -34.17 7.91
N GLY A 598 -1.50 -33.21 8.72
CA GLY A 598 -2.32 -32.54 9.71
C GLY A 598 -3.27 -31.52 9.09
N ASP A 599 -3.97 -30.81 9.97
CA ASP A 599 -4.96 -29.81 9.59
C ASP A 599 -4.40 -28.78 8.62
N TYR A 600 -5.17 -28.44 7.58
CA TYR A 600 -4.72 -27.51 6.55
C TYR A 600 -4.59 -26.09 7.09
N GLU A 601 -5.51 -25.67 7.97
CA GLU A 601 -5.51 -24.31 8.51
C GLU A 601 -4.35 -24.13 9.49
N GLU A 602 -4.04 -25.11 10.34
CA GLU A 602 -2.85 -25.04 11.20
C GLU A 602 -1.54 -24.88 10.40
N ARG A 603 -1.41 -25.62 9.29
CA ARG A 603 -0.28 -25.49 8.36
C ARG A 603 -0.23 -24.12 7.71
N ARG A 604 -1.38 -23.62 7.25
CA ARG A 604 -1.55 -22.28 6.69
C ARG A 604 -1.19 -21.19 7.69
N GLN A 605 -1.58 -21.33 8.96
CA GLN A 605 -1.22 -20.38 10.03
C GLN A 605 0.28 -20.36 10.30
N ASN A 606 0.97 -21.51 10.29
CA ASN A 606 2.43 -21.55 10.39
C ASN A 606 3.11 -20.87 9.18
N ALA A 607 2.59 -21.08 7.97
CA ALA A 607 3.09 -20.41 6.77
C ALA A 607 2.88 -18.88 6.82
N LYS A 608 1.70 -18.43 7.27
CA LYS A 608 1.37 -17.00 7.48
C LYS A 608 2.28 -16.36 8.52
N LEU A 609 2.54 -17.07 9.62
CA LEU A 609 3.49 -16.67 10.66
C LEU A 609 4.90 -16.49 10.07
N ALA A 610 5.39 -17.47 9.31
CA ALA A 610 6.72 -17.41 8.68
C ALA A 610 6.85 -16.22 7.72
N ILE A 611 5.83 -15.98 6.87
CA ILE A 611 5.81 -14.84 5.95
C ILE A 611 5.85 -13.51 6.72
N SER A 612 5.05 -13.39 7.78
CA SER A 612 4.97 -12.16 8.58
C SER A 612 6.26 -11.88 9.35
N ILE A 613 6.91 -12.91 9.90
CA ILE A 613 8.23 -12.79 10.54
C ILE A 613 9.30 -12.40 9.51
N ALA A 614 9.30 -13.02 8.34
CA ALA A 614 10.25 -12.67 7.29
C ALA A 614 10.10 -11.20 6.83
N ARG A 615 8.86 -10.71 6.71
CA ARG A 615 8.55 -9.29 6.46
C ARG A 615 9.03 -8.38 7.59
N LYS A 616 8.94 -8.82 8.86
CA LYS A 616 9.50 -8.11 10.04
C LYS A 616 11.02 -7.90 9.91
N MET A 617 11.70 -8.87 9.31
CA MET A 617 13.13 -8.80 8.96
C MET A 617 13.40 -8.05 7.65
N ASN A 618 12.41 -7.34 7.10
CA ASN A 618 12.49 -6.60 5.84
C ASN A 618 12.71 -7.47 4.59
N ALA A 619 12.29 -8.74 4.62
CA ALA A 619 12.29 -9.59 3.42
C ALA A 619 11.14 -9.17 2.47
N LEU A 620 11.47 -8.99 1.19
CA LEU A 620 10.47 -8.73 0.15
C LEU A 620 9.84 -10.04 -0.33
N ILE A 621 8.53 -10.22 -0.08
CA ILE A 621 7.83 -11.49 -0.27
C ILE A 621 6.49 -11.26 -0.96
N PHE A 622 6.26 -11.99 -2.05
CA PHE A 622 5.05 -11.90 -2.86
C PHE A 622 4.18 -13.16 -2.85
N LEU A 623 4.69 -14.28 -2.31
CA LEU A 623 3.89 -15.49 -2.14
C LEU A 623 2.92 -15.35 -0.96
N VAL A 624 1.88 -16.17 -0.99
CA VAL A 624 0.85 -16.28 0.05
C VAL A 624 1.01 -17.59 0.84
N PRO A 625 0.41 -17.74 2.03
CA PRO A 625 0.53 -18.95 2.85
C PRO A 625 0.22 -20.24 2.08
N GLU A 626 -0.78 -20.20 1.21
CA GLU A 626 -1.21 -21.33 0.37
C GLU A 626 -0.10 -21.80 -0.57
N ASP A 627 0.80 -20.92 -1.02
CA ASP A 627 1.91 -21.31 -1.90
C ASP A 627 2.94 -22.19 -1.17
N ILE A 628 3.06 -22.05 0.15
CA ILE A 628 3.89 -22.93 0.99
C ILE A 628 3.17 -24.25 1.23
N VAL A 629 1.88 -24.19 1.61
CA VAL A 629 1.09 -25.38 1.94
C VAL A 629 0.90 -26.29 0.71
N ASP A 630 0.64 -25.69 -0.45
CA ASP A 630 0.48 -26.37 -1.76
C ASP A 630 1.82 -26.70 -2.43
N VAL A 631 2.95 -26.35 -1.78
CA VAL A 631 4.32 -26.65 -2.23
C VAL A 631 4.61 -26.14 -3.66
N ARG A 632 4.47 -24.83 -3.88
CA ARG A 632 4.76 -24.16 -5.16
C ARG A 632 6.26 -23.88 -5.30
N PRO A 633 7.04 -24.70 -6.04
CA PRO A 633 8.50 -24.74 -5.86
C PRO A 633 9.22 -23.48 -6.33
N ARG A 634 8.73 -22.85 -7.40
CA ARG A 634 9.28 -21.58 -7.92
C ARG A 634 9.08 -20.46 -6.91
N LEU A 635 7.88 -20.35 -6.34
CA LEU A 635 7.55 -19.35 -5.32
C LEU A 635 8.28 -19.60 -4.00
N ILE A 636 8.43 -20.86 -3.60
CA ILE A 636 9.26 -21.25 -2.46
C ILE A 636 10.72 -20.85 -2.67
N LEU A 637 11.26 -21.05 -3.88
CA LEU A 637 12.63 -20.65 -4.19
C LEU A 637 12.79 -19.13 -4.05
N THR A 638 11.83 -18.33 -4.52
CA THR A 638 11.89 -16.88 -4.32
C THR A 638 11.83 -16.49 -2.85
N PHE A 639 11.01 -17.17 -2.04
CA PHE A 639 10.98 -16.99 -0.59
C PHE A 639 12.36 -17.19 0.03
N VAL A 640 12.99 -18.33 -0.24
CA VAL A 640 14.30 -18.69 0.30
C VAL A 640 15.36 -17.70 -0.18
N GLY A 641 15.29 -17.25 -1.43
CA GLY A 641 16.16 -16.22 -1.98
C GLY A 641 16.06 -14.89 -1.21
N SER A 642 14.84 -14.46 -0.90
CA SER A 642 14.61 -13.27 -0.07
C SER A 642 15.16 -13.43 1.35
N LEU A 643 14.97 -14.61 1.98
CA LEU A 643 15.54 -14.89 3.31
C LEU A 643 17.07 -14.90 3.30
N MET A 644 17.68 -15.47 2.25
CA MET A 644 19.13 -15.46 2.06
C MET A 644 19.68 -14.03 1.93
N SER A 645 18.99 -13.17 1.18
CA SER A 645 19.37 -11.77 1.02
C SER A 645 19.37 -11.05 2.36
N VAL A 646 18.32 -11.24 3.17
CA VAL A 646 18.21 -10.63 4.50
C VAL A 646 19.28 -11.16 5.45
N ALA A 647 19.59 -12.45 5.41
CA ALA A 647 20.61 -13.05 6.28
C ALA A 647 22.05 -12.60 5.98
N GLN A 648 22.29 -12.00 4.81
CA GLN A 648 23.60 -11.51 4.38
C GLN A 648 23.79 -10.00 4.55
N GLN A 649 22.70 -9.26 4.76
CA GLN A 649 22.70 -7.85 5.18
C GLN A 649 23.08 -7.76 6.66
#